data_AF-A0A662K0P8-F1
#
_entry.id   AF-A0A662K0P8-F1
#
_cell.length_a   1.000
_cell.length_b   1.000
_cell.length_c   1.000
_cell.angle_alpha   90.00
_cell.angle_beta   90.00
_cell.angle_gamma   90.00
#
_symmetry.space_group_name_H-M   'P 1'
#
loop_
_entity.id
_entity.type
_entity.pdbx_description
1 polymer ?
#
loop_
_entity_poly.entity_id
_entity_poly.type
_entity_poly.pdbx_seq_one_letter_code
_entity_poly.pdbx_strand_id
1 'polypeptide(L)'
;MKRIIKYSIIPMILLITTLSCFLTRTVEIDTNKGSQNNNIILINEIMYNPEQNDDFNEWVELHNPMDLPINLSGWSLTDNYEEDFLEGDLDHGSGTMTIPPKGYAVIADHETKIYENYSIPDKAIRIYVDDLSIGNGLGNDADKLILKNSLGSIVDAVEWGQNYTDIPGSPAETVSEGHSMARYYEVDTNDSKTDFYEGIAPTPGDKNILLPESNLSIELYSMYVPKIERNADRSIPFAIKINITGFSSNESYELKAYVAGKNMSILAATQTWNGTKWRYSGYYTHTIKTDEHGNWSNWVYLRFKKDYIEYKKNIENNHEAYLKIKVRKNKIFYVVSKKIYLLDMDKSTSNGTLGGYIIGKAEKNNVFLQNKTIIVENSNIGIITGIYITEDNTINEGFISKPGYYKTASPVGSGYTIKFLEKNGSIIYTITNIDVEQGKYGVDICSQKNWYQIQKNETIDIPITVKNIGDFHDIISLNIDYAPEKWYTMLEKNKVALNPGEMYDLYLHVTPAQIKYGENTINISATSEKDNGKHDEITIQIEIVGSDLTITKIATLNICNKKNSLFGEGEIIRIKAYVKNIGDINTSEFNVTFYYDNIDKNHCIGKKHYSSIGKYQKYPMVEWDTKNLIEGDHTIFVIVDEKDHVKELNETNNKATVQIRIYNTSTSSIDKKIVITELYYHTHPGVNNEYISIHNPTNSGLDISGWYITNQPHRRIDEQTKIVFPNNTVLNPKKCLYITQNTSAFQRETGWKPDFEYAVDSNHDVPQMEKHKTLILSNNGGAVALKDRYNHTVDIVVYGDINYEDDGWNGPPVKDSDMGVVLKRNFHHNLPIDTNTCNDWNNIRRYGIGQSDFSYQTINFTGEIKTFVSPDCSFEAIVEELHKATETIYLNMYEFTDPFLCNELIETLKRNVSIYLFLDGSPVGGIEDREKILLNKIAENGGKIRFIVNDKKNKVFARYSYDHAKYLVIDNKTVIIESCNWVKTGVPKNPSFGNREWGIIVRNKKVADYFLKVFMDDWNPDRADSYSIDDIDLTPPQDYFIDYSISEGKNYVPLFKPKTFNSTFTATPVLSPDTSEETIEELIQSAKKCIYVEQLYIYLEWNNRINPFIEKLVNKSKHGIEVKVILNYNPDYKTSNEKNNQTRQYLEKNGVEVKIFYTNWSYFTNMHNKGMVVDNRSVLISSINWNENSVTKNREAGIIIENGDVAKYYAEVFLHDWKLQPREHNERIHISLEEYKKPFMIALIFGITIALVVRDWRKREWR
;
A
#
# COMPACT_ATOMS: atom_id res chain seq x y z
N MET A 1 35.45 -13.15 -54.53
CA MET A 1 36.00 -11.93 -53.86
C MET A 1 34.99 -10.82 -53.51
N LYS A 2 33.79 -10.69 -54.12
CA LYS A 2 32.81 -9.63 -53.75
C LYS A 2 32.30 -9.63 -52.28
N ARG A 3 32.65 -10.61 -51.44
CA ARG A 3 32.32 -10.65 -50.00
C ARG A 3 33.41 -10.16 -49.04
N ILE A 4 34.68 -10.03 -49.46
CA ILE A 4 35.78 -9.58 -48.57
C ILE A 4 35.87 -8.05 -48.52
N ILE A 5 35.59 -7.37 -49.64
CA ILE A 5 35.61 -5.90 -49.72
C ILE A 5 34.48 -5.24 -48.90
N LYS A 6 33.43 -5.99 -48.50
CA LYS A 6 32.24 -5.43 -47.83
C LYS A 6 32.30 -5.40 -46.30
N TYR A 7 33.30 -6.02 -45.65
CA TYR A 7 33.27 -6.28 -44.20
C TYR A 7 34.54 -5.89 -43.41
N SER A 8 35.45 -5.08 -43.96
CA SER A 8 36.70 -4.73 -43.25
C SER A 8 37.21 -3.30 -43.40
N ILE A 9 36.63 -2.46 -44.27
CA ILE A 9 37.19 -1.13 -44.60
C ILE A 9 36.18 0.02 -44.41
N ILE A 10 34.88 -0.26 -44.37
CA ILE A 10 33.82 0.76 -44.28
C ILE A 10 33.43 1.15 -42.83
N PRO A 11 33.33 0.23 -41.85
CA PRO A 11 32.97 0.61 -40.47
C PRO A 11 34.00 1.51 -39.76
N MET A 12 35.28 1.43 -40.16
CA MET A 12 36.39 2.08 -39.49
C MET A 12 36.45 3.61 -39.72
N ILE A 13 35.69 4.14 -40.68
CA ILE A 13 35.70 5.56 -41.07
C ILE A 13 34.55 6.35 -40.39
N LEU A 14 33.50 5.68 -39.92
CA LEU A 14 32.35 6.34 -39.28
C LEU A 14 32.48 6.56 -37.77
N LEU A 15 33.53 6.04 -37.13
CA LEU A 15 33.70 6.08 -35.67
C LEU A 15 34.67 7.18 -35.17
N ILE A 16 35.19 8.02 -36.08
CA ILE A 16 36.27 8.99 -35.82
C ILE A 16 35.75 10.45 -35.86
N THR A 17 34.47 10.68 -36.16
CA THR A 17 33.88 12.01 -36.36
C THR A 17 32.93 12.48 -35.24
N THR A 18 32.82 11.76 -34.12
CA THR A 18 31.82 12.05 -33.07
C THR A 18 32.33 11.84 -31.64
N LEU A 19 33.47 12.47 -31.25
CA LEU A 19 33.86 12.61 -29.84
C LEU A 19 34.96 13.66 -29.61
N SER A 20 34.63 14.95 -29.65
CA SER A 20 35.49 16.03 -29.12
C SER A 20 34.70 17.28 -28.68
N CYS A 21 35.13 17.84 -27.55
CA CYS A 21 34.80 19.17 -26.99
C CYS A 21 33.32 19.53 -26.68
N PHE A 22 32.95 19.35 -25.40
CA PHE A 22 31.95 20.18 -24.70
C PHE A 22 32.52 21.57 -24.33
N LEU A 23 31.66 22.60 -24.29
CA LEU A 23 31.67 23.90 -23.55
C LEU A 23 30.87 24.93 -24.39
N THR A 24 29.90 25.72 -23.90
CA THR A 24 29.72 26.35 -22.57
C THR A 24 28.25 26.50 -22.11
N ARG A 25 28.10 26.82 -20.81
CA ARG A 25 27.02 27.50 -20.02
C ARG A 25 26.10 28.52 -20.77
N THR A 26 24.89 28.95 -20.31
CA THR A 26 23.95 28.64 -19.15
C THR A 26 22.60 29.41 -19.32
N VAL A 27 21.61 29.16 -18.43
CA VAL A 27 20.50 30.03 -17.94
C VAL A 27 19.07 29.75 -18.49
N GLU A 28 18.23 29.13 -17.62
CA GLU A 28 16.79 29.39 -17.28
C GLU A 28 15.71 29.49 -18.41
N ILE A 29 14.39 29.37 -18.20
CA ILE A 29 13.50 29.24 -17.01
C ILE A 29 12.59 27.97 -17.13
N ASP A 30 12.03 27.51 -16.01
CA ASP A 30 11.08 26.40 -15.81
C ASP A 30 9.67 26.62 -16.42
N THR A 31 8.92 25.53 -16.68
CA THR A 31 7.52 25.37 -16.20
C THR A 31 6.88 23.99 -16.50
N ASN A 32 6.26 23.44 -15.45
CA ASN A 32 5.06 22.58 -15.42
C ASN A 32 5.09 21.08 -15.81
N LYS A 33 4.56 20.28 -14.88
CA LYS A 33 4.06 18.90 -15.05
C LYS A 33 2.52 18.91 -15.03
N GLY A 34 1.87 17.89 -15.60
CA GLY A 34 0.43 17.59 -15.47
C GLY A 34 -0.03 16.74 -16.65
N SER A 35 -0.74 15.59 -16.58
CA SER A 35 -1.57 14.92 -15.56
C SER A 35 -3.07 15.29 -15.54
N GLN A 36 -3.86 14.50 -16.29
CA GLN A 36 -5.30 14.17 -16.22
C GLN A 36 -6.36 15.15 -15.66
N ASN A 37 -7.45 15.26 -16.42
CA ASN A 37 -8.83 15.66 -16.07
C ASN A 37 -9.09 17.10 -15.55
N ASN A 38 -10.33 17.58 -15.74
CA ASN A 38 -11.18 18.26 -14.74
C ASN A 38 -12.47 18.86 -15.39
N ASN A 39 -13.61 18.74 -14.70
CA ASN A 39 -14.74 19.67 -14.84
C ASN A 39 -14.43 20.95 -14.01
N ILE A 40 -15.06 22.09 -14.32
CA ILE A 40 -14.64 23.39 -13.75
C ILE A 40 -15.81 24.17 -13.10
N ILE A 41 -16.74 24.75 -13.86
CA ILE A 41 -17.91 25.54 -13.35
C ILE A 41 -19.17 25.14 -14.13
N LEU A 42 -20.35 25.32 -13.53
CA LEU A 42 -21.67 25.07 -14.13
C LEU A 42 -22.61 26.28 -13.99
N ILE A 43 -23.57 26.45 -14.90
CA ILE A 43 -24.78 27.29 -14.76
C ILE A 43 -25.87 26.46 -14.09
N ASN A 44 -26.43 26.88 -12.94
CA ASN A 44 -27.24 26.02 -12.05
C ASN A 44 -28.72 26.36 -11.92
N GLU A 45 -29.15 27.62 -11.98
CA GLU A 45 -30.58 27.99 -11.97
C GLU A 45 -30.73 29.35 -12.66
N ILE A 46 -31.76 29.49 -13.49
CA ILE A 46 -31.99 30.68 -14.32
C ILE A 46 -33.39 31.17 -14.07
N MET A 47 -33.55 32.38 -13.56
CA MET A 47 -34.80 33.11 -13.69
C MET A 47 -34.70 33.97 -14.94
N TYR A 48 -35.52 33.67 -15.94
CA TYR A 48 -35.74 34.54 -17.08
C TYR A 48 -37.21 35.01 -17.19
N ASN A 49 -38.14 34.34 -16.49
CA ASN A 49 -39.60 34.59 -16.56
C ASN A 49 -40.20 34.91 -15.17
N PRO A 50 -39.81 36.01 -14.50
CA PRO A 50 -40.26 36.33 -13.15
C PRO A 50 -41.76 36.72 -13.09
N GLU A 51 -42.38 36.58 -11.91
CA GLU A 51 -43.73 37.11 -11.60
C GLU A 51 -43.69 38.64 -11.34
N GLN A 52 -42.57 39.27 -11.70
CA GLN A 52 -42.21 40.67 -11.49
C GLN A 52 -41.76 41.24 -12.84
N ASN A 53 -41.24 42.46 -12.89
CA ASN A 53 -40.78 43.04 -14.15
C ASN A 53 -39.41 42.45 -14.55
N ASP A 54 -39.37 41.75 -15.69
CA ASP A 54 -38.21 41.08 -16.29
C ASP A 54 -36.93 41.93 -16.19
N ASP A 55 -36.98 43.20 -16.66
CA ASP A 55 -35.88 44.20 -16.66
C ASP A 55 -35.13 44.40 -15.31
N PHE A 56 -35.61 43.82 -14.20
CA PHE A 56 -34.95 43.91 -12.89
C PHE A 56 -34.98 42.60 -12.08
N ASN A 57 -35.50 41.49 -12.62
CA ASN A 57 -35.75 40.25 -11.84
C ASN A 57 -35.28 38.97 -12.53
N GLU A 58 -34.69 39.07 -13.71
CA GLU A 58 -33.86 38.02 -14.28
C GLU A 58 -32.59 37.78 -13.45
N TRP A 59 -32.09 36.54 -13.43
CA TRP A 59 -30.80 36.18 -12.83
C TRP A 59 -30.31 34.81 -13.27
N VAL A 60 -28.99 34.62 -13.24
CA VAL A 60 -28.30 33.36 -13.61
C VAL A 60 -27.41 32.92 -12.45
N GLU A 61 -27.73 31.80 -11.83
CA GLU A 61 -26.86 31.18 -10.82
C GLU A 61 -25.77 30.33 -11.50
N LEU A 62 -24.53 30.43 -11.02
CA LEU A 62 -23.46 29.48 -11.27
C LEU A 62 -23.19 28.62 -10.04
N HIS A 63 -22.81 27.36 -10.24
CA HIS A 63 -22.29 26.47 -9.20
C HIS A 63 -20.82 26.11 -9.46
N ASN A 64 -20.06 25.99 -8.36
CA ASN A 64 -18.73 25.41 -8.36
C ASN A 64 -18.78 23.97 -7.83
N PRO A 65 -18.92 22.94 -8.69
CA PRO A 65 -18.93 21.55 -8.25
C PRO A 65 -17.54 21.02 -7.83
N MET A 66 -16.46 21.81 -7.92
CA MET A 66 -15.13 21.39 -7.47
C MET A 66 -14.96 21.49 -5.95
N ASP A 67 -13.99 20.73 -5.43
CA ASP A 67 -13.53 20.80 -4.04
C ASP A 67 -12.48 21.91 -3.81
N LEU A 68 -12.27 22.79 -4.80
CA LEU A 68 -11.35 23.93 -4.76
C LEU A 68 -12.09 25.23 -5.12
N PRO A 69 -11.70 26.39 -4.52
CA PRO A 69 -12.26 27.68 -4.90
C PRO A 69 -11.82 28.06 -6.31
N ILE A 70 -12.72 28.65 -7.09
CA ILE A 70 -12.47 29.05 -8.48
C ILE A 70 -12.71 30.55 -8.61
N ASN A 71 -11.76 31.25 -9.21
CA ASN A 71 -11.83 32.69 -9.45
C ASN A 71 -12.24 32.99 -10.89
N LEU A 72 -13.36 33.71 -11.04
CA LEU A 72 -13.99 34.11 -12.29
C LEU A 72 -13.49 35.47 -12.83
N SER A 73 -12.44 36.05 -12.24
CA SER A 73 -11.89 37.35 -12.66
C SER A 73 -11.61 37.39 -14.17
N GLY A 74 -12.34 38.23 -14.91
CA GLY A 74 -12.21 38.38 -16.37
C GLY A 74 -12.84 37.26 -17.19
N TRP A 75 -13.74 36.47 -16.62
CA TRP A 75 -14.67 35.60 -17.36
C TRP A 75 -15.82 36.42 -17.93
N SER A 76 -16.55 35.86 -18.90
CA SER A 76 -17.70 36.51 -19.55
C SER A 76 -18.90 35.57 -19.68
N LEU A 77 -20.09 36.15 -19.72
CA LEU A 77 -21.30 35.52 -20.28
C LEU A 77 -21.53 36.05 -21.70
N THR A 78 -22.34 35.34 -22.48
CA THR A 78 -22.68 35.71 -23.86
C THR A 78 -23.99 35.07 -24.21
N ASP A 79 -24.93 35.85 -24.73
CA ASP A 79 -26.25 35.38 -25.13
C ASP A 79 -26.30 35.13 -26.65
N ASN A 80 -27.39 35.49 -27.32
CA ASN A 80 -27.50 35.46 -28.76
C ASN A 80 -26.88 36.65 -29.52
N TYR A 81 -26.57 37.77 -28.88
CA TYR A 81 -26.16 39.00 -29.56
C TYR A 81 -25.02 39.80 -28.88
N GLU A 82 -24.91 39.81 -27.55
CA GLU A 82 -23.92 40.60 -26.79
C GLU A 82 -23.01 39.68 -25.91
N GLU A 83 -21.88 40.22 -25.41
CA GLU A 83 -20.93 39.51 -24.52
C GLU A 83 -20.45 40.43 -23.39
N ASP A 84 -20.85 40.12 -22.16
CA ASP A 84 -20.60 40.90 -20.96
C ASP A 84 -19.57 40.21 -20.05
N PHE A 85 -18.74 41.00 -19.37
CA PHE A 85 -17.74 40.51 -18.44
C PHE A 85 -18.27 40.47 -17.00
N LEU A 86 -17.88 39.42 -16.28
CA LEU A 86 -18.32 39.22 -14.90
C LEU A 86 -17.45 40.05 -13.94
N GLU A 87 -18.10 40.85 -13.10
CA GLU A 87 -17.49 41.58 -12.01
C GLU A 87 -18.12 41.28 -10.64
N GLY A 88 -17.36 41.50 -9.57
CA GLY A 88 -17.81 41.19 -8.21
C GLY A 88 -18.66 42.32 -7.65
N ASP A 89 -19.82 42.01 -7.07
CA ASP A 89 -20.67 42.96 -6.37
C ASP A 89 -19.89 43.61 -5.20
N LEU A 90 -19.53 44.88 -5.38
CA LEU A 90 -18.74 45.70 -4.46
C LEU A 90 -19.60 46.60 -3.55
N ASP A 91 -20.86 46.82 -3.90
CA ASP A 91 -21.77 47.76 -3.20
C ASP A 91 -22.66 47.04 -2.17
N HIS A 92 -23.07 45.80 -2.46
CA HIS A 92 -23.94 44.98 -1.60
C HIS A 92 -23.34 43.61 -1.26
N GLY A 93 -22.34 43.16 -2.03
CA GLY A 93 -21.63 41.91 -1.87
C GLY A 93 -20.31 42.06 -1.12
N SER A 94 -19.41 41.08 -1.29
CA SER A 94 -18.06 41.12 -0.71
C SER A 94 -16.95 41.41 -1.73
N GLY A 95 -17.30 41.85 -2.94
CA GLY A 95 -16.37 42.10 -4.05
C GLY A 95 -15.57 40.87 -4.51
N THR A 96 -15.98 39.65 -4.14
CA THR A 96 -15.20 38.44 -4.44
C THR A 96 -15.64 37.82 -5.77
N MET A 97 -14.69 37.71 -6.69
CA MET A 97 -14.85 36.90 -7.91
C MET A 97 -14.57 35.41 -7.68
N THR A 98 -14.35 34.99 -6.44
CA THR A 98 -13.97 33.60 -6.10
C THR A 98 -15.15 32.84 -5.50
N ILE A 99 -15.72 31.91 -6.28
CA ILE A 99 -16.74 30.98 -5.79
C ILE A 99 -16.05 29.91 -4.92
N PRO A 100 -16.46 29.71 -3.65
CA PRO A 100 -15.88 28.70 -2.79
C PRO A 100 -16.20 27.27 -3.28
N PRO A 101 -15.50 26.23 -2.78
CA PRO A 101 -15.84 24.83 -3.08
C PRO A 101 -17.31 24.52 -2.78
N LYS A 102 -18.02 23.88 -3.72
CA LYS A 102 -19.48 23.61 -3.65
C LYS A 102 -20.35 24.88 -3.46
N GLY A 103 -19.78 26.05 -3.71
CA GLY A 103 -20.46 27.33 -3.59
C GLY A 103 -21.31 27.65 -4.82
N TYR A 104 -22.31 28.50 -4.60
CA TYR A 104 -23.14 29.09 -5.64
C TYR A 104 -22.79 30.57 -5.77
N ALA A 105 -22.98 31.13 -6.96
CA ALA A 105 -22.91 32.56 -7.21
C ALA A 105 -24.12 32.99 -8.04
N VAL A 106 -24.79 34.07 -7.66
CA VAL A 106 -25.93 34.61 -8.42
C VAL A 106 -25.42 35.80 -9.22
N ILE A 107 -25.57 35.71 -10.54
CA ILE A 107 -25.27 36.77 -11.52
C ILE A 107 -26.55 37.52 -11.84
N ALA A 108 -26.46 38.84 -11.86
CA ALA A 108 -27.55 39.76 -12.20
C ALA A 108 -27.00 41.00 -12.92
N ASP A 109 -27.90 41.90 -13.33
CA ASP A 109 -27.57 43.28 -13.70
C ASP A 109 -27.38 44.18 -12.45
N HIS A 110 -26.88 45.41 -12.64
CA HIS A 110 -26.64 46.36 -11.54
C HIS A 110 -27.90 47.05 -10.98
N GLU A 111 -29.03 47.11 -11.71
CA GLU A 111 -30.31 47.69 -11.22
C GLU A 111 -31.29 46.62 -10.65
N THR A 112 -30.79 45.40 -10.52
CA THR A 112 -31.54 44.20 -10.11
C THR A 112 -32.24 44.35 -8.76
N LYS A 113 -33.42 43.74 -8.66
CA LYS A 113 -34.28 43.71 -7.46
C LYS A 113 -34.48 42.29 -6.93
N ILE A 114 -33.68 41.33 -7.42
CA ILE A 114 -33.73 39.93 -6.97
C ILE A 114 -33.45 39.79 -5.47
N TYR A 115 -32.66 40.69 -4.88
CA TYR A 115 -32.39 40.74 -3.44
C TYR A 115 -33.53 41.37 -2.62
N GLU A 116 -34.50 42.03 -3.25
CA GLU A 116 -35.74 42.51 -2.64
C GLU A 116 -36.88 41.48 -2.76
N ASN A 117 -36.96 40.77 -3.89
CA ASN A 117 -38.08 39.89 -4.25
C ASN A 117 -37.80 38.39 -3.98
N TYR A 118 -36.56 37.92 -4.11
CA TYR A 118 -36.15 36.54 -3.82
C TYR A 118 -35.26 36.46 -2.56
N SER A 119 -35.38 35.35 -1.82
CA SER A 119 -34.66 35.17 -0.54
C SER A 119 -33.25 34.59 -0.75
N ILE A 120 -32.32 35.43 -1.20
CA ILE A 120 -30.94 35.03 -1.52
C ILE A 120 -30.05 34.96 -0.25
N PRO A 121 -29.46 33.79 0.08
CA PRO A 121 -28.62 33.63 1.27
C PRO A 121 -27.25 34.31 1.12
N ASP A 122 -26.78 34.97 2.18
CA ASP A 122 -25.46 35.65 2.26
C ASP A 122 -24.23 34.77 2.00
N LYS A 123 -24.41 33.44 1.90
CA LYS A 123 -23.38 32.46 1.50
C LYS A 123 -23.14 32.40 -0.02
N ALA A 124 -24.10 32.87 -0.83
CA ALA A 124 -23.98 32.89 -2.28
C ALA A 124 -23.14 34.10 -2.69
N ILE A 125 -22.22 33.90 -3.63
CA ILE A 125 -21.38 34.99 -4.13
C ILE A 125 -22.23 35.87 -5.07
N ARG A 126 -22.21 37.18 -4.85
CA ARG A 126 -22.95 38.13 -5.68
C ARG A 126 -22.04 38.64 -6.80
N ILE A 127 -22.53 38.53 -8.02
CA ILE A 127 -21.80 38.87 -9.25
C ILE A 127 -22.72 39.76 -10.08
N TYR A 128 -22.13 40.75 -10.74
CA TYR A 128 -22.80 41.53 -11.78
C TYR A 128 -22.14 41.30 -13.13
N VAL A 129 -22.91 41.46 -14.21
CA VAL A 129 -22.38 41.75 -15.55
C VAL A 129 -21.98 43.22 -15.64
N ASP A 130 -21.11 43.61 -16.59
CA ASP A 130 -20.65 45.01 -16.74
C ASP A 130 -21.59 45.92 -17.56
N ASP A 131 -22.84 45.50 -17.79
CA ASP A 131 -23.94 46.30 -18.37
C ASP A 131 -25.24 46.20 -17.52
N LEU A 132 -26.34 46.76 -18.03
CA LEU A 132 -27.64 46.93 -17.36
C LEU A 132 -28.65 45.79 -17.62
N SER A 133 -28.24 44.72 -18.29
CA SER A 133 -28.98 43.48 -18.52
C SER A 133 -28.00 42.33 -18.68
N ILE A 134 -28.41 41.09 -18.39
CA ILE A 134 -27.59 39.91 -18.72
C ILE A 134 -27.70 39.68 -20.23
N GLY A 135 -26.61 39.87 -20.97
CA GLY A 135 -26.67 40.07 -22.42
C GLY A 135 -27.63 41.19 -22.79
N ASN A 136 -28.45 40.97 -23.82
CA ASN A 136 -29.56 41.87 -24.18
C ASN A 136 -30.84 41.68 -23.37
N GLY A 137 -30.81 40.94 -22.25
CA GLY A 137 -31.98 40.47 -21.50
C GLY A 137 -32.47 39.11 -22.01
N LEU A 138 -32.90 38.23 -21.11
CA LEU A 138 -33.07 36.80 -21.34
C LEU A 138 -34.43 36.44 -21.94
N GLY A 139 -34.45 35.99 -23.20
CA GLY A 139 -35.68 35.73 -23.95
C GLY A 139 -36.64 34.69 -23.35
N ASN A 140 -37.78 35.15 -22.82
CA ASN A 140 -38.88 34.33 -22.27
C ASN A 140 -39.32 33.11 -23.10
N ASP A 141 -39.47 33.28 -24.42
CA ASP A 141 -39.91 32.20 -25.32
C ASP A 141 -38.75 31.31 -25.81
N ALA A 142 -37.54 31.87 -25.97
CA ALA A 142 -36.33 31.18 -26.41
C ALA A 142 -35.08 32.07 -26.28
N ASP A 143 -33.99 31.53 -25.73
CA ASP A 143 -32.66 32.17 -25.75
C ASP A 143 -31.52 31.16 -25.49
N LYS A 144 -30.28 31.65 -25.34
CA LYS A 144 -29.12 30.87 -24.90
C LYS A 144 -28.18 31.69 -24.03
N LEU A 145 -27.31 31.02 -23.28
CA LEU A 145 -26.19 31.60 -22.53
C LEU A 145 -24.93 30.74 -22.65
N ILE A 146 -23.78 31.38 -22.82
CA ILE A 146 -22.45 30.75 -22.93
C ILE A 146 -21.51 31.38 -21.89
N LEU A 147 -21.00 30.59 -20.96
CA LEU A 147 -19.98 31.03 -20.01
C LEU A 147 -18.57 30.81 -20.59
N LYS A 148 -17.74 31.85 -20.64
CA LYS A 148 -16.34 31.78 -21.10
C LYS A 148 -15.36 32.19 -20.01
N ASN A 149 -14.19 31.58 -19.99
CA ASN A 149 -13.10 31.96 -19.08
C ASN A 149 -12.26 33.12 -19.64
N SER A 150 -11.36 33.65 -18.80
CA SER A 150 -10.46 34.78 -19.11
C SER A 150 -9.40 34.53 -20.20
N LEU A 151 -9.49 33.43 -20.95
CA LEU A 151 -8.75 33.16 -22.18
C LEU A 151 -9.69 33.06 -23.41
N GLY A 152 -10.97 33.45 -23.27
CA GLY A 152 -11.99 33.36 -24.31
C GLY A 152 -12.45 31.93 -24.62
N SER A 153 -12.19 30.96 -23.73
CA SER A 153 -12.59 29.56 -23.93
C SER A 153 -13.89 29.26 -23.19
N ILE A 154 -14.86 28.65 -23.87
CA ILE A 154 -16.15 28.22 -23.29
C ILE A 154 -15.92 27.23 -22.14
N VAL A 155 -16.75 27.31 -21.10
CA VAL A 155 -16.69 26.50 -19.87
C VAL A 155 -17.98 25.71 -19.63
N ASP A 156 -19.15 26.34 -19.82
CA ASP A 156 -20.48 25.73 -19.79
C ASP A 156 -21.41 26.55 -20.70
N ALA A 157 -22.52 25.98 -21.17
CA ALA A 157 -23.50 26.65 -22.01
C ALA A 157 -24.90 26.03 -21.93
N VAL A 158 -25.93 26.85 -22.15
CA VAL A 158 -27.34 26.47 -22.03
C VAL A 158 -28.19 27.14 -23.11
N GLU A 159 -29.20 26.46 -23.65
CA GLU A 159 -30.21 27.00 -24.56
C GLU A 159 -31.63 26.55 -24.17
N TRP A 160 -32.64 27.37 -24.45
CA TRP A 160 -34.05 27.05 -24.24
C TRP A 160 -34.93 27.58 -25.38
N GLY A 161 -36.08 26.94 -25.61
CA GLY A 161 -37.05 27.29 -26.66
C GLY A 161 -36.62 27.05 -28.11
N GLN A 162 -35.38 27.39 -28.49
CA GLN A 162 -34.81 27.22 -29.83
C GLN A 162 -33.38 26.64 -29.77
N ASN A 163 -32.99 25.89 -30.80
CA ASN A 163 -31.66 25.29 -30.94
C ASN A 163 -30.71 26.20 -31.74
N TYR A 164 -29.49 26.40 -31.26
CA TYR A 164 -28.49 27.32 -31.78
C TYR A 164 -27.19 26.59 -32.16
N THR A 165 -26.64 26.88 -33.34
CA THR A 165 -25.58 26.05 -33.96
C THR A 165 -24.20 26.15 -33.30
N ASP A 166 -24.04 27.05 -32.33
CA ASP A 166 -22.85 27.27 -31.52
C ASP A 166 -22.94 26.64 -30.11
N ILE A 167 -24.10 26.10 -29.73
CA ILE A 167 -24.32 25.32 -28.50
C ILE A 167 -24.36 23.82 -28.84
N PRO A 168 -23.68 22.93 -28.09
CA PRO A 168 -23.93 21.50 -28.17
C PRO A 168 -25.20 21.15 -27.41
N GLY A 169 -26.10 20.35 -28.02
CA GLY A 169 -27.26 19.77 -27.33
C GLY A 169 -28.61 20.04 -27.97
N SER A 170 -29.63 20.08 -27.11
CA SER A 170 -31.03 20.37 -27.40
C SER A 170 -31.58 21.41 -26.41
N PRO A 171 -32.57 22.24 -26.77
CA PRO A 171 -33.05 23.30 -25.89
C PRO A 171 -34.00 22.80 -24.81
N ALA A 172 -33.86 23.40 -23.62
CA ALA A 172 -34.75 23.19 -22.48
C ALA A 172 -36.20 23.65 -22.77
N GLU A 173 -37.16 23.06 -22.04
CA GLU A 173 -38.58 23.43 -22.10
C GLU A 173 -38.84 24.67 -21.24
N THR A 174 -39.64 25.60 -21.75
CA THR A 174 -39.87 26.89 -21.08
C THR A 174 -40.71 26.76 -19.81
N VAL A 175 -40.40 27.59 -18.82
CA VAL A 175 -41.04 27.62 -17.49
C VAL A 175 -42.12 28.71 -17.40
N SER A 176 -43.09 28.54 -16.49
CA SER A 176 -44.16 29.53 -16.28
C SER A 176 -43.67 30.81 -15.60
N GLU A 177 -44.41 31.90 -15.81
CA GLU A 177 -44.27 33.18 -15.09
C GLU A 177 -44.19 32.94 -13.58
N GLY A 178 -43.13 33.46 -12.95
CA GLY A 178 -42.83 33.30 -11.52
C GLY A 178 -41.99 32.08 -11.14
N HIS A 179 -41.75 31.15 -12.07
CA HIS A 179 -40.96 29.94 -11.83
C HIS A 179 -39.57 30.03 -12.47
N SER A 180 -38.54 29.46 -11.83
CA SER A 180 -37.19 29.41 -12.39
C SER A 180 -36.99 28.19 -13.29
N MET A 181 -36.04 28.28 -14.22
CA MET A 181 -35.42 27.15 -14.90
C MET A 181 -34.24 26.65 -14.06
N ALA A 182 -34.50 25.73 -13.13
CA ALA A 182 -33.53 25.17 -12.21
C ALA A 182 -32.84 23.91 -12.78
N ARG A 183 -31.54 23.73 -12.55
CA ARG A 183 -30.83 22.49 -12.95
C ARG A 183 -31.22 21.35 -12.02
N TYR A 184 -31.49 20.17 -12.57
CA TYR A 184 -31.84 18.98 -11.77
C TYR A 184 -30.68 18.52 -10.87
N TYR A 185 -29.45 18.53 -11.38
CA TYR A 185 -28.26 17.93 -10.75
C TYR A 185 -26.97 18.68 -11.13
N GLU A 186 -25.95 18.64 -10.27
CA GLU A 186 -24.66 19.34 -10.40
C GLU A 186 -23.71 18.72 -11.45
N VAL A 187 -24.20 18.49 -12.68
CA VAL A 187 -23.45 17.95 -13.82
C VAL A 187 -23.91 18.67 -15.11
N ASP A 188 -22.95 19.08 -15.93
CA ASP A 188 -23.15 19.46 -17.34
C ASP A 188 -23.04 18.22 -18.23
N THR A 189 -24.05 18.01 -19.08
CA THR A 189 -24.09 16.90 -20.06
C THR A 189 -23.85 17.34 -21.50
N ASN A 190 -23.74 18.64 -21.76
CA ASN A 190 -23.78 19.30 -23.07
C ASN A 190 -25.10 19.00 -23.82
N ASP A 191 -26.21 18.92 -23.07
CA ASP A 191 -27.59 19.02 -23.59
C ASP A 191 -28.51 19.69 -22.55
N SER A 192 -28.94 20.92 -22.86
CA SER A 192 -29.71 21.76 -21.94
C SER A 192 -31.06 21.16 -21.55
N LYS A 193 -31.68 20.37 -22.43
CA LYS A 193 -32.98 19.75 -22.17
C LYS A 193 -32.94 18.66 -21.10
N THR A 194 -31.82 17.96 -20.97
CA THR A 194 -31.66 16.96 -19.90
C THR A 194 -31.28 17.58 -18.56
N ASP A 195 -30.79 18.82 -18.56
CA ASP A 195 -30.16 19.42 -17.39
C ASP A 195 -31.14 20.25 -16.54
N PHE A 196 -32.19 20.86 -17.11
CA PHE A 196 -33.05 21.87 -16.43
C PHE A 196 -34.57 21.54 -16.29
N TYR A 197 -35.26 22.18 -15.33
CA TYR A 197 -36.67 21.98 -14.94
C TYR A 197 -37.37 23.23 -14.34
N GLU A 198 -38.70 23.17 -14.19
CA GLU A 198 -39.54 24.24 -13.64
C GLU A 198 -39.56 24.30 -12.08
N GLY A 199 -38.96 25.34 -11.51
CA GLY A 199 -38.92 25.66 -10.08
C GLY A 199 -40.10 26.50 -9.60
N ILE A 200 -41.19 25.84 -9.18
CA ILE A 200 -42.46 26.46 -8.72
C ILE A 200 -42.30 27.42 -7.52
N ALA A 201 -41.19 27.35 -6.80
CA ALA A 201 -40.75 28.37 -5.86
C ALA A 201 -39.24 28.58 -6.07
N PRO A 202 -38.83 29.61 -6.81
CA PRO A 202 -37.43 29.83 -7.20
C PRO A 202 -36.50 29.93 -6.02
N THR A 203 -35.29 29.37 -6.16
CA THR A 203 -34.30 29.37 -5.11
C THR A 203 -32.90 29.69 -5.61
N PRO A 204 -32.59 30.98 -5.80
CA PRO A 204 -31.23 31.47 -5.63
C PRO A 204 -30.86 31.34 -4.11
N GLY A 205 -31.15 30.20 -3.44
CA GLY A 205 -31.79 30.25 -2.07
C GLY A 205 -32.56 29.07 -1.28
N ASP A 206 -33.96 29.16 -0.87
CA ASP A 206 -34.98 28.43 0.18
C ASP A 206 -36.69 28.21 0.12
N LYS A 207 -37.71 28.21 1.15
CA LYS A 207 -39.26 27.65 1.20
C LYS A 207 -40.58 28.18 2.13
N ASN A 208 -41.88 27.54 2.29
CA ASN A 208 -43.37 28.03 2.73
C ASN A 208 -44.58 27.25 3.65
N ILE A 209 -45.89 27.74 4.00
CA ILE A 209 -47.10 27.18 4.95
C ILE A 209 -48.78 27.54 4.89
N LEU A 210 -49.82 27.18 5.84
CA LEU A 210 -51.45 27.14 5.78
C LEU A 210 -52.63 27.49 6.98
N LEU A 211 -53.98 26.99 7.08
CA LEU A 211 -55.39 27.60 7.62
C LEU A 211 -56.70 26.86 8.44
N PRO A 212 -57.81 27.49 9.14
CA PRO A 212 -59.10 26.89 9.89
C PRO A 212 -60.58 27.61 10.36
N GLU A 213 -61.83 26.98 10.71
CA GLU A 213 -62.99 27.33 11.81
C GLU A 213 -64.67 27.58 11.67
N SER A 214 -65.70 27.35 12.66
CA SER A 214 -67.21 27.91 12.80
C SER A 214 -68.47 27.30 13.75
N ASN A 215 -69.71 27.94 14.10
CA ASN A 215 -70.97 27.46 14.99
C ASN A 215 -72.45 28.27 15.26
N LEU A 216 -73.70 27.76 15.75
CA LEU A 216 -75.10 28.46 16.20
C LEU A 216 -76.69 27.86 16.37
N SER A 217 -77.87 28.41 15.79
CA SER A 217 -79.40 28.72 16.22
C SER A 217 -80.80 27.90 15.90
N ILE A 218 -82.15 28.35 15.96
CA ILE A 218 -83.51 27.61 15.59
C ILE A 218 -84.35 27.95 14.33
N GLU A 219 -84.75 26.92 13.53
CA GLU A 219 -85.41 27.18 12.24
C GLU A 219 -85.88 25.97 11.38
N LEU A 220 -85.30 24.77 11.52
CA LEU A 220 -85.12 23.85 10.36
C LEU A 220 -85.55 22.39 10.67
N TYR A 221 -86.42 21.82 9.83
CA TYR A 221 -86.78 20.40 9.79
C TYR A 221 -86.94 19.94 8.34
N SER A 222 -86.66 18.66 8.05
CA SER A 222 -86.97 18.10 6.74
C SER A 222 -88.46 17.81 6.59
N MET A 223 -89.04 18.21 5.45
CA MET A 223 -90.39 17.84 5.05
C MET A 223 -90.48 16.40 4.52
N TYR A 224 -89.34 15.75 4.22
CA TYR A 224 -89.26 14.35 3.76
C TYR A 224 -88.28 13.55 4.61
N VAL A 225 -88.64 12.33 4.99
CA VAL A 225 -87.87 11.51 5.93
C VAL A 225 -87.65 10.08 5.38
N PRO A 226 -86.41 9.57 5.37
CA PRO A 226 -86.06 8.25 4.84
C PRO A 226 -86.65 7.10 5.63
N LYS A 227 -87.31 6.17 4.93
CA LYS A 227 -87.63 4.83 5.43
C LYS A 227 -86.35 3.96 5.48
N ILE A 228 -86.49 2.72 5.95
CA ILE A 228 -85.39 1.77 6.16
C ILE A 228 -85.27 0.85 4.96
N GLU A 229 -84.06 0.76 4.38
CA GLU A 229 -83.75 -0.16 3.27
C GLU A 229 -84.00 -1.63 3.65
N ARG A 230 -84.12 -2.49 2.64
CA ARG A 230 -84.38 -3.93 2.77
C ARG A 230 -83.40 -4.64 3.68
N ASN A 231 -82.11 -4.35 3.52
CA ASN A 231 -81.02 -4.99 4.25
C ASN A 231 -80.51 -4.16 5.44
N ALA A 232 -81.04 -2.94 5.64
CA ALA A 232 -80.72 -2.11 6.80
C ALA A 232 -81.59 -2.45 8.02
N ASP A 233 -81.04 -2.22 9.21
CA ASP A 233 -81.66 -2.50 10.51
C ASP A 233 -82.36 -1.27 11.13
N ARG A 234 -81.95 -0.08 10.67
CA ARG A 234 -82.37 1.27 11.10
C ARG A 234 -82.33 2.17 9.86
N SER A 235 -83.10 3.27 9.84
CA SER A 235 -82.96 4.24 8.75
C SER A 235 -81.63 4.96 8.90
N ILE A 236 -81.19 5.62 7.84
CA ILE A 236 -80.28 6.75 8.03
C ILE A 236 -80.95 7.78 8.96
N PRO A 237 -80.18 8.48 9.80
CA PRO A 237 -80.73 9.51 10.65
C PRO A 237 -81.07 10.79 9.90
N PHE A 238 -81.90 11.61 10.54
CA PHE A 238 -82.26 12.96 10.12
C PHE A 238 -82.27 13.89 11.34
N ALA A 239 -81.90 15.15 11.12
CA ALA A 239 -81.71 16.12 12.17
C ALA A 239 -82.83 17.16 12.10
N ILE A 240 -83.22 17.65 13.27
CA ILE A 240 -84.15 18.77 13.38
C ILE A 240 -83.58 19.75 14.40
N LYS A 241 -83.61 21.04 14.09
CA LYS A 241 -83.17 22.08 15.02
C LYS A 241 -84.29 22.25 16.06
N ILE A 242 -84.01 22.01 17.35
CA ILE A 242 -84.97 22.21 18.48
C ILE A 242 -84.38 23.08 19.59
N ASN A 243 -83.51 23.97 19.20
CA ASN A 243 -83.37 25.28 19.80
C ASN A 243 -84.75 25.87 20.16
N ILE A 244 -84.73 26.69 21.20
CA ILE A 244 -85.86 27.00 22.03
C ILE A 244 -85.65 28.46 22.48
N THR A 245 -85.62 29.37 21.50
CA THR A 245 -85.57 30.81 21.78
C THR A 245 -86.85 31.26 22.50
N GLY A 246 -86.71 32.15 23.49
CA GLY A 246 -87.83 32.76 24.20
C GLY A 246 -88.62 31.89 25.20
N PHE A 247 -88.02 30.87 25.81
CA PHE A 247 -88.62 30.12 26.93
C PHE A 247 -88.33 30.81 28.29
N SER A 248 -88.74 30.23 29.43
CA SER A 248 -88.34 30.77 30.74
C SER A 248 -86.83 30.61 30.92
N SER A 249 -86.12 31.65 31.36
CA SER A 249 -84.65 31.66 31.45
C SER A 249 -84.06 30.84 32.59
N ASN A 250 -82.85 30.33 32.37
CA ASN A 250 -82.10 29.48 33.31
C ASN A 250 -82.86 28.25 33.85
N GLU A 251 -83.86 27.77 33.13
CA GLU A 251 -84.86 26.82 33.64
C GLU A 251 -84.87 25.49 32.87
N SER A 252 -85.16 24.40 33.58
CA SER A 252 -85.04 23.04 33.03
C SER A 252 -86.36 22.46 32.54
N TYR A 253 -86.30 21.79 31.37
CA TYR A 253 -87.42 21.11 30.72
C TYR A 253 -86.99 19.73 30.19
N GLU A 254 -87.91 18.79 30.09
CA GLU A 254 -87.69 17.48 29.46
C GLU A 254 -88.15 17.49 28.00
N LEU A 255 -87.29 17.12 27.05
CA LEU A 255 -87.57 17.14 25.62
C LEU A 255 -87.57 15.72 25.01
N LYS A 256 -88.50 15.48 24.09
CA LYS A 256 -88.40 14.42 23.08
C LYS A 256 -88.81 14.88 21.69
N ALA A 257 -88.26 14.23 20.69
CA ALA A 257 -88.68 14.35 19.29
C ALA A 257 -88.86 12.96 18.70
N TYR A 258 -90.01 12.72 18.05
CA TYR A 258 -90.38 11.43 17.47
C TYR A 258 -91.21 11.60 16.20
N VAL A 259 -91.11 10.64 15.28
CA VAL A 259 -92.05 10.45 14.17
C VAL A 259 -93.03 9.32 14.48
N ALA A 260 -94.29 9.53 14.11
CA ALA A 260 -95.38 8.55 14.15
C ALA A 260 -96.19 8.57 12.85
N GLY A 261 -96.77 7.44 12.44
CA GLY A 261 -97.39 7.30 11.10
C GLY A 261 -98.79 7.90 10.96
N LYS A 262 -99.41 8.29 12.09
CA LYS A 262 -100.72 8.96 12.14
C LYS A 262 -100.62 10.12 13.14
N ASN A 263 -101.22 11.28 12.84
CA ASN A 263 -101.07 12.48 13.70
C ASN A 263 -101.54 12.24 15.15
N MET A 264 -102.58 11.43 15.35
CA MET A 264 -103.08 11.05 16.69
C MET A 264 -102.24 9.96 17.39
N SER A 265 -101.29 9.32 16.70
CA SER A 265 -100.47 8.25 17.29
C SER A 265 -99.52 8.79 18.36
N ILE A 266 -99.42 8.04 19.46
CA ILE A 266 -98.54 8.32 20.61
C ILE A 266 -97.30 7.43 20.64
N LEU A 267 -97.28 6.38 19.83
CA LEU A 267 -96.12 5.50 19.66
C LEU A 267 -95.10 6.18 18.75
N ALA A 268 -93.82 6.02 19.04
CA ALA A 268 -92.76 6.41 18.13
C ALA A 268 -92.40 5.24 17.22
N ALA A 269 -92.14 5.53 15.94
CA ALA A 269 -91.39 4.65 15.03
C ALA A 269 -89.86 4.84 15.13
N THR A 270 -89.44 5.81 15.93
CA THR A 270 -88.11 6.43 15.94
C THR A 270 -87.30 6.14 17.21
N GLN A 271 -85.98 6.22 17.06
CA GLN A 271 -85.00 6.47 18.10
C GLN A 271 -84.57 7.94 18.04
N THR A 272 -84.25 8.53 19.18
CA THR A 272 -83.59 9.85 19.29
C THR A 272 -82.22 9.62 19.90
N TRP A 273 -81.18 10.33 19.44
CA TRP A 273 -79.94 10.41 20.21
C TRP A 273 -80.20 11.12 21.55
N ASN A 274 -79.34 10.90 22.54
CA ASN A 274 -79.43 11.58 23.85
C ASN A 274 -78.07 12.11 24.35
N GLY A 275 -77.08 12.22 23.47
CA GLY A 275 -75.69 12.55 23.81
C GLY A 275 -74.81 11.35 24.20
N THR A 276 -75.36 10.14 24.36
CA THR A 276 -74.57 8.92 24.68
C THR A 276 -75.04 7.64 23.99
N LYS A 277 -76.33 7.50 23.67
CA LYS A 277 -76.87 6.37 22.92
C LYS A 277 -78.24 6.68 22.30
N TRP A 278 -78.53 6.01 21.20
CA TRP A 278 -79.87 6.00 20.60
C TRP A 278 -80.90 5.40 21.58
N ARG A 279 -81.89 6.21 21.98
CA ARG A 279 -82.99 5.85 22.89
C ARG A 279 -84.32 5.83 22.14
N TYR A 280 -85.28 5.02 22.61
CA TYR A 280 -86.62 5.02 22.02
C TYR A 280 -87.31 6.38 22.20
N SER A 281 -87.75 7.00 21.11
CA SER A 281 -88.35 8.36 21.12
C SER A 281 -89.74 8.44 21.77
N GLY A 282 -90.28 7.31 22.25
CA GLY A 282 -91.42 7.30 23.16
C GLY A 282 -91.10 7.97 24.50
N TYR A 283 -89.85 7.88 24.97
CA TYR A 283 -89.37 8.47 26.22
C TYR A 283 -88.98 9.94 26.06
N TYR A 284 -88.87 10.67 27.17
CA TYR A 284 -88.18 11.97 27.21
C TYR A 284 -86.67 11.71 27.22
N THR A 285 -85.98 12.18 26.19
CA THR A 285 -84.60 11.77 25.89
C THR A 285 -83.57 12.82 26.30
N HIS A 286 -83.98 14.09 26.39
CA HIS A 286 -83.11 15.19 26.81
C HIS A 286 -83.70 15.89 28.03
N THR A 287 -82.83 16.38 28.93
CA THR A 287 -83.17 17.50 29.81
C THR A 287 -82.43 18.71 29.29
N ILE A 288 -83.18 19.72 28.86
CA ILE A 288 -82.64 20.98 28.33
C ILE A 288 -82.64 22.03 29.45
N LYS A 289 -81.71 22.97 29.39
CA LYS A 289 -81.71 24.19 30.20
C LYS A 289 -81.55 25.39 29.27
N THR A 290 -82.38 26.40 29.47
CA THR A 290 -82.32 27.69 28.76
C THR A 290 -81.20 28.58 29.32
N ASP A 291 -80.74 29.53 28.50
CA ASP A 291 -79.84 30.61 28.87
C ASP A 291 -80.56 31.72 29.67
N GLU A 292 -79.87 32.81 29.97
CA GLU A 292 -80.39 33.95 30.74
C GLU A 292 -81.46 34.78 30.00
N HIS A 293 -81.51 34.71 28.68
CA HIS A 293 -82.52 35.34 27.84
C HIS A 293 -83.71 34.42 27.54
N GLY A 294 -83.68 33.17 28.04
CA GLY A 294 -84.72 32.18 27.79
C GLY A 294 -84.44 31.29 26.60
N ASN A 295 -83.32 31.46 25.91
CA ASN A 295 -83.01 30.72 24.71
C ASN A 295 -82.26 29.43 25.03
N TRP A 296 -82.65 28.33 24.39
CA TRP A 296 -81.76 27.18 24.21
C TRP A 296 -81.42 27.05 22.73
N SER A 297 -80.29 26.42 22.40
CA SER A 297 -79.92 26.13 21.02
C SER A 297 -79.29 24.76 20.88
N ASN A 298 -79.97 23.83 20.20
CA ASN A 298 -79.31 22.65 19.66
C ASN A 298 -80.09 21.93 18.55
N TRP A 299 -79.33 21.10 17.84
CA TRP A 299 -79.82 20.01 17.00
C TRP A 299 -80.31 18.83 17.86
N VAL A 300 -81.31 18.11 17.35
CA VAL A 300 -81.76 16.83 17.88
C VAL A 300 -81.94 15.86 16.74
N TYR A 301 -81.44 14.64 16.93
CA TYR A 301 -81.20 13.67 15.88
C TYR A 301 -82.12 12.45 16.05
N LEU A 302 -82.76 12.03 14.95
CA LEU A 302 -83.79 10.98 14.93
C LEU A 302 -83.47 9.94 13.86
N ARG A 303 -83.86 8.68 14.07
CA ARG A 303 -83.89 7.64 13.02
C ARG A 303 -84.93 6.58 13.27
N PHE A 304 -85.51 5.97 12.25
CA PHE A 304 -86.38 4.81 12.44
C PHE A 304 -85.58 3.57 12.85
N LYS A 305 -86.19 2.67 13.64
CA LYS A 305 -85.65 1.33 13.94
C LYS A 305 -86.70 0.30 13.52
N LYS A 306 -86.28 -0.67 12.69
CA LYS A 306 -87.17 -1.56 11.92
C LYS A 306 -88.15 -2.33 12.80
N ASP A 307 -87.73 -2.74 13.99
CA ASP A 307 -88.55 -3.57 14.90
C ASP A 307 -89.58 -2.80 15.73
N TYR A 308 -89.63 -1.47 15.63
CA TYR A 308 -90.67 -0.72 16.35
C TYR A 308 -92.04 -0.91 15.67
N ILE A 309 -93.03 -1.28 16.47
CA ILE A 309 -94.38 -1.65 16.00
C ILE A 309 -95.02 -0.54 15.15
N GLU A 310 -94.79 0.72 15.50
CA GLU A 310 -95.28 1.87 14.73
C GLU A 310 -94.63 1.97 13.34
N TYR A 311 -93.36 1.57 13.20
CA TYR A 311 -92.68 1.51 11.90
C TYR A 311 -93.34 0.46 11.00
N LYS A 312 -93.32 -0.81 11.42
CA LYS A 312 -93.88 -1.96 10.69
C LYS A 312 -95.38 -1.81 10.37
N LYS A 313 -96.16 -1.14 11.23
CA LYS A 313 -97.62 -0.99 11.02
C LYS A 313 -98.06 0.29 10.29
N ASN A 314 -97.36 1.42 10.47
CA ASN A 314 -97.87 2.74 10.04
C ASN A 314 -96.85 3.59 9.24
N ILE A 315 -95.59 3.16 9.08
CA ILE A 315 -94.57 3.87 8.28
C ILE A 315 -94.17 3.06 7.04
N GLU A 316 -93.84 1.78 7.21
CA GLU A 316 -93.16 0.94 6.20
C GLU A 316 -93.83 0.99 4.81
N ASN A 317 -95.15 0.75 4.75
CA ASN A 317 -95.93 0.74 3.50
C ASN A 317 -96.77 2.02 3.28
N ASN A 318 -96.32 3.15 3.80
CA ASN A 318 -97.03 4.44 3.79
C ASN A 318 -96.19 5.56 3.14
N HIS A 319 -96.88 6.65 2.74
CA HIS A 319 -96.33 7.81 2.05
C HIS A 319 -96.18 9.06 2.93
N GLU A 320 -96.91 9.14 4.05
CA GLU A 320 -96.90 10.30 4.96
C GLU A 320 -96.78 9.91 6.44
N ALA A 321 -96.23 10.82 7.24
CA ALA A 321 -96.08 10.69 8.68
C ALA A 321 -96.11 12.07 9.38
N TYR A 322 -95.96 12.06 10.70
CA TYR A 322 -96.03 13.25 11.53
C TYR A 322 -94.81 13.33 12.45
N LEU A 323 -93.98 14.34 12.21
CA LEU A 323 -92.83 14.71 13.02
C LEU A 323 -93.32 15.51 14.23
N LYS A 324 -93.08 15.00 15.43
CA LYS A 324 -93.69 15.47 16.67
C LYS A 324 -92.62 15.70 17.73
N ILE A 325 -92.41 16.96 18.08
CA ILE A 325 -91.62 17.36 19.24
C ILE A 325 -92.58 17.50 20.42
N LYS A 326 -92.17 17.03 21.59
CA LYS A 326 -92.88 17.23 22.85
C LYS A 326 -91.88 17.61 23.94
N VAL A 327 -91.81 18.90 24.25
CA VAL A 327 -91.13 19.41 25.45
C VAL A 327 -92.13 19.39 26.60
N ARG A 328 -91.70 19.11 27.82
CA ARG A 328 -92.54 19.15 29.02
C ARG A 328 -91.83 19.76 30.21
N LYS A 329 -92.64 20.28 31.13
CA LYS A 329 -92.24 20.55 32.51
C LYS A 329 -93.42 20.23 33.42
N ASN A 330 -93.22 19.34 34.40
CA ASN A 330 -94.29 18.78 35.22
C ASN A 330 -95.42 18.20 34.35
N LYS A 331 -96.64 18.76 34.42
CA LYS A 331 -97.82 18.36 33.62
C LYS A 331 -98.04 19.24 32.37
N ILE A 332 -97.23 20.26 32.13
CA ILE A 332 -97.33 21.16 30.97
C ILE A 332 -96.52 20.54 29.82
N PHE A 333 -97.05 20.60 28.60
CA PHE A 333 -96.38 20.11 27.39
C PHE A 333 -96.47 21.12 26.24
N TYR A 334 -95.34 21.45 25.63
CA TYR A 334 -95.24 22.16 24.37
C TYR A 334 -95.10 21.12 23.26
N VAL A 335 -96.03 21.10 22.30
CA VAL A 335 -96.01 20.18 21.17
C VAL A 335 -96.04 20.95 19.87
N VAL A 336 -95.06 20.70 19.01
CA VAL A 336 -95.12 21.05 17.58
C VAL A 336 -95.19 19.76 16.78
N SER A 337 -96.21 19.67 15.93
CA SER A 337 -96.40 18.58 14.97
C SER A 337 -96.27 19.16 13.57
N LYS A 338 -95.43 18.56 12.73
CA LYS A 338 -95.28 18.88 11.32
C LYS A 338 -95.60 17.64 10.50
N LYS A 339 -96.48 17.77 9.50
CA LYS A 339 -96.64 16.71 8.49
C LYS A 339 -95.33 16.60 7.71
N ILE A 340 -94.91 15.37 7.49
CA ILE A 340 -93.75 15.00 6.69
C ILE A 340 -94.15 13.87 5.73
N TYR A 341 -93.41 13.72 4.65
CA TYR A 341 -93.57 12.64 3.68
C TYR A 341 -92.46 11.59 3.86
N LEU A 342 -92.71 10.37 3.41
CA LEU A 342 -91.86 9.21 3.64
C LEU A 342 -91.18 8.76 2.35
N LEU A 343 -89.85 8.70 2.39
CA LEU A 343 -89.02 8.32 1.24
C LEU A 343 -88.75 6.81 1.23
N ASP A 344 -88.97 6.15 0.10
CA ASP A 344 -88.52 4.78 -0.18
C ASP A 344 -87.14 4.82 -0.86
N MET A 345 -86.12 4.23 -0.24
CA MET A 345 -84.71 4.49 -0.60
C MET A 345 -84.12 3.48 -1.59
N ASP A 346 -84.62 2.24 -1.61
CA ASP A 346 -84.06 1.10 -2.37
C ASP A 346 -85.15 0.31 -3.12
N LYS A 347 -86.29 0.94 -3.38
CA LYS A 347 -87.50 0.35 -4.01
C LYS A 347 -88.11 -0.81 -3.21
N SER A 348 -87.76 -0.97 -1.92
CA SER A 348 -88.23 -2.08 -1.10
C SER A 348 -89.49 -1.78 -0.28
N THR A 349 -89.86 -0.50 -0.11
CA THR A 349 -90.93 -0.09 0.82
C THR A 349 -92.09 0.61 0.10
N SER A 350 -93.08 -0.21 -0.29
CA SER A 350 -94.22 0.21 -1.13
C SER A 350 -94.91 1.51 -0.67
N ASN A 351 -95.40 2.28 -1.64
CA ASN A 351 -96.09 3.56 -1.45
C ASN A 351 -95.26 4.67 -0.76
N GLY A 352 -93.92 4.61 -0.75
CA GLY A 352 -93.11 5.80 -0.45
C GLY A 352 -93.07 6.76 -1.64
N THR A 353 -92.74 8.02 -1.40
CA THR A 353 -92.14 8.86 -2.45
C THR A 353 -90.76 8.27 -2.76
N LEU A 354 -90.37 8.13 -4.04
CA LEU A 354 -89.01 7.64 -4.34
C LEU A 354 -87.99 8.61 -3.75
N GLY A 355 -87.10 8.09 -2.92
CA GLY A 355 -86.01 8.84 -2.29
C GLY A 355 -84.68 8.46 -2.91
N GLY A 356 -83.89 9.47 -3.25
CA GLY A 356 -82.47 9.28 -3.48
C GLY A 356 -81.70 9.64 -2.22
N TYR A 357 -80.59 8.94 -2.00
CA TYR A 357 -79.61 9.46 -1.08
C TYR A 357 -78.91 10.63 -1.74
N ILE A 358 -78.92 11.77 -1.07
CA ILE A 358 -77.90 12.77 -1.36
C ILE A 358 -76.69 12.34 -0.55
N ILE A 359 -75.85 11.59 -1.24
CA ILE A 359 -74.54 11.15 -0.77
C ILE A 359 -73.51 12.08 -1.36
N GLY A 360 -72.54 12.41 -0.53
CA GLY A 360 -71.18 12.69 -0.97
C GLY A 360 -70.25 12.43 0.19
N LYS A 361 -68.99 12.78 -0.01
CA LYS A 361 -68.39 13.65 1.00
C LYS A 361 -68.92 15.05 0.81
N ALA A 362 -69.08 15.77 1.92
CA ALA A 362 -69.27 17.21 1.98
C ALA A 362 -67.91 17.84 1.69
N GLU A 363 -67.43 17.57 0.48
CA GLU A 363 -66.14 18.01 -0.01
C GLU A 363 -66.29 19.44 -0.51
N LYS A 364 -65.42 20.31 -0.02
CA LYS A 364 -65.15 21.58 -0.65
C LYS A 364 -63.63 21.70 -0.73
N ASN A 365 -63.08 21.39 -1.90
CA ASN A 365 -61.66 21.37 -2.22
C ASN A 365 -60.88 20.23 -1.49
N ASN A 366 -61.27 18.96 -1.69
CA ASN A 366 -60.75 17.75 -1.01
C ASN A 366 -60.74 17.75 0.54
N VAL A 367 -61.13 18.84 1.21
CA VAL A 367 -61.40 18.87 2.65
C VAL A 367 -62.86 18.46 2.91
N PHE A 368 -63.03 17.59 3.89
CA PHE A 368 -64.27 16.86 4.13
C PHE A 368 -64.98 17.37 5.41
N LEU A 369 -66.03 18.18 5.25
CA LEU A 369 -66.67 18.97 6.31
C LEU A 369 -67.39 18.13 7.39
N GLN A 370 -66.75 17.69 8.49
CA GLN A 370 -67.38 16.93 9.60
C GLN A 370 -68.27 17.77 10.55
N ASN A 371 -69.28 17.13 11.18
CA ASN A 371 -70.27 17.73 12.10
C ASN A 371 -70.88 19.08 11.64
N LYS A 372 -71.03 19.26 10.32
CA LYS A 372 -71.73 20.40 9.72
C LYS A 372 -73.14 19.98 9.36
N THR A 373 -74.07 20.92 9.49
CA THR A 373 -75.47 20.67 9.12
C THR A 373 -75.59 20.62 7.60
N ILE A 374 -76.47 19.77 7.10
CA ILE A 374 -76.89 19.75 5.71
C ILE A 374 -78.38 20.03 5.64
N ILE A 375 -78.78 20.90 4.72
CA ILE A 375 -80.17 21.27 4.46
C ILE A 375 -80.39 21.22 2.96
N VAL A 376 -81.03 20.16 2.52
CA VAL A 376 -81.51 20.04 1.14
C VAL A 376 -82.79 20.84 1.01
N GLU A 377 -82.87 21.71 0.03
CA GLU A 377 -84.07 22.49 -0.28
C GLU A 377 -84.43 22.32 -1.75
N ASN A 378 -85.72 22.19 -2.09
CA ASN A 378 -86.14 22.22 -3.48
C ASN A 378 -86.30 23.67 -3.95
N SER A 379 -85.39 24.12 -4.82
CA SER A 379 -85.27 25.52 -5.26
C SER A 379 -86.54 26.08 -5.90
N ASN A 380 -87.34 25.22 -6.53
CA ASN A 380 -88.53 25.62 -7.28
C ASN A 380 -89.75 25.91 -6.38
N ILE A 381 -89.72 25.48 -5.11
CA ILE A 381 -90.86 25.58 -4.17
C ILE A 381 -90.47 26.03 -2.75
N GLY A 382 -89.18 26.24 -2.46
CA GLY A 382 -88.70 26.75 -1.16
C GLY A 382 -88.94 25.80 0.03
N ILE A 383 -88.99 24.49 -0.23
CA ILE A 383 -89.25 23.46 0.79
C ILE A 383 -87.96 22.73 1.13
N ILE A 384 -87.63 22.65 2.42
CA ILE A 384 -86.55 21.80 2.93
C ILE A 384 -86.97 20.33 2.84
N THR A 385 -86.21 19.53 2.09
CA THR A 385 -86.50 18.12 1.77
C THR A 385 -85.52 17.11 2.35
N GLY A 386 -84.45 17.55 3.00
CA GLY A 386 -83.53 16.70 3.74
C GLY A 386 -82.76 17.51 4.78
N ILE A 387 -82.55 16.96 5.99
CA ILE A 387 -81.60 17.53 6.95
C ILE A 387 -80.87 16.41 7.69
N TYR A 388 -79.53 16.47 7.70
CA TYR A 388 -78.73 15.74 8.69
C TYR A 388 -77.45 16.51 9.08
N ILE A 389 -76.50 15.85 9.74
CA ILE A 389 -75.10 16.28 9.84
C ILE A 389 -74.20 15.39 8.97
N THR A 390 -72.97 15.83 8.77
CA THR A 390 -71.84 15.01 8.32
C THR A 390 -71.20 14.25 9.49
N GLU A 391 -70.55 13.13 9.21
CA GLU A 391 -70.05 12.20 10.24
C GLU A 391 -68.95 12.75 11.16
N ASP A 392 -68.97 12.30 12.42
CA ASP A 392 -67.92 12.57 13.43
C ASP A 392 -67.82 11.53 14.58
N ASN A 393 -68.51 10.39 14.50
CA ASN A 393 -68.66 9.38 15.58
C ASN A 393 -69.31 9.85 16.90
N THR A 394 -69.57 11.15 17.13
CA THR A 394 -70.19 11.62 18.40
C THR A 394 -71.65 11.17 18.54
N ILE A 395 -72.24 10.75 17.42
CA ILE A 395 -73.53 10.08 17.32
C ILE A 395 -73.29 8.71 16.66
N ASN A 396 -73.70 7.63 17.32
CA ASN A 396 -73.38 6.28 16.84
C ASN A 396 -74.43 5.81 15.82
N GLU A 397 -74.30 6.23 14.56
CA GLU A 397 -75.26 5.86 13.50
C GLU A 397 -74.94 4.46 12.97
N GLY A 398 -73.65 4.12 12.90
CA GLY A 398 -73.16 3.01 12.09
C GLY A 398 -72.95 3.40 10.62
N PHE A 399 -72.85 4.70 10.33
CA PHE A 399 -71.95 5.11 9.28
C PHE A 399 -70.51 4.88 9.73
N ILE A 400 -69.66 4.73 8.74
CA ILE A 400 -68.20 4.77 8.81
C ILE A 400 -67.65 6.03 9.51
N SER A 401 -66.45 5.93 10.07
CA SER A 401 -65.72 7.07 10.65
C SER A 401 -65.01 7.98 9.61
N LYS A 402 -65.37 7.95 8.31
CA LYS A 402 -64.63 8.72 7.29
C LYS A 402 -65.08 10.19 7.24
N PRO A 403 -64.15 11.16 7.40
CA PRO A 403 -64.47 12.58 7.47
C PRO A 403 -65.33 13.12 6.34
N GLY A 404 -66.14 14.14 6.65
CA GLY A 404 -67.12 14.81 5.80
C GLY A 404 -68.13 13.92 5.10
N TYR A 405 -68.12 12.60 5.32
CA TYR A 405 -69.13 11.73 4.75
C TYR A 405 -70.50 12.19 5.20
N TYR A 406 -71.40 12.36 4.24
CA TYR A 406 -72.79 12.57 4.53
C TYR A 406 -73.68 11.69 3.69
N LYS A 407 -74.77 11.30 4.31
CA LYS A 407 -75.84 10.59 3.66
C LYS A 407 -77.13 11.09 4.26
N THR A 408 -77.68 12.12 3.62
CA THR A 408 -79.04 12.60 3.88
C THR A 408 -79.95 12.11 2.75
N ALA A 409 -81.26 12.17 2.92
CA ALA A 409 -82.21 11.75 1.90
C ALA A 409 -83.11 12.90 1.48
N SER A 410 -83.50 12.88 0.21
CA SER A 410 -84.41 13.83 -0.43
C SER A 410 -85.26 13.06 -1.47
N PRO A 411 -86.43 13.55 -1.91
CA PRO A 411 -87.14 12.94 -3.02
C PRO A 411 -86.31 12.95 -4.29
N VAL A 412 -86.48 11.91 -5.12
CA VAL A 412 -85.91 11.83 -6.46
C VAL A 412 -86.36 13.02 -7.31
N GLY A 413 -85.46 13.53 -8.15
CA GLY A 413 -85.74 14.60 -9.12
C GLY A 413 -84.70 15.72 -9.12
N SER A 414 -84.95 16.72 -9.96
CA SER A 414 -83.99 17.77 -10.33
C SER A 414 -84.19 19.10 -9.61
N GLY A 415 -83.15 19.94 -9.63
CA GLY A 415 -83.23 21.33 -9.16
C GLY A 415 -83.17 21.48 -7.65
N TYR A 416 -82.65 20.48 -6.93
CA TYR A 416 -82.38 20.63 -5.50
C TYR A 416 -81.18 21.54 -5.24
N THR A 417 -81.19 22.10 -4.05
CA THR A 417 -80.27 23.10 -3.52
C THR A 417 -79.79 22.58 -2.17
N ILE A 418 -78.65 21.88 -2.15
CA ILE A 418 -78.06 21.40 -0.89
C ILE A 418 -77.28 22.54 -0.27
N LYS A 419 -77.88 23.22 0.70
CA LYS A 419 -77.19 24.18 1.55
C LYS A 419 -76.50 23.40 2.67
N PHE A 420 -75.16 23.42 2.68
CA PHE A 420 -74.38 22.99 3.84
C PHE A 420 -74.35 24.17 4.79
N LEU A 421 -74.83 24.01 6.02
CA LEU A 421 -74.93 25.08 7.00
C LEU A 421 -73.94 24.85 8.13
N GLU A 422 -73.31 25.94 8.54
CA GLU A 422 -72.74 26.03 9.86
C GLU A 422 -73.83 25.82 10.92
N LYS A 423 -73.42 25.51 12.15
CA LYS A 423 -74.37 25.28 13.23
C LYS A 423 -75.27 26.54 13.47
N ASN A 424 -74.86 27.75 13.04
CA ASN A 424 -75.65 29.01 13.07
C ASN A 424 -76.63 29.23 11.93
N GLY A 425 -76.69 28.34 10.94
CA GLY A 425 -77.54 28.57 9.79
C GLY A 425 -76.99 29.58 8.77
N SER A 426 -75.74 30.04 8.92
CA SER A 426 -74.99 30.56 7.77
C SER A 426 -74.61 29.41 6.83
N ILE A 427 -74.47 29.71 5.53
CA ILE A 427 -74.42 28.71 4.44
C ILE A 427 -72.99 28.68 3.84
N ILE A 428 -72.45 27.47 3.64
CA ILE A 428 -71.04 27.18 3.31
C ILE A 428 -70.87 26.84 1.82
N TYR A 429 -71.67 25.89 1.34
CA TYR A 429 -71.74 25.44 -0.05
C TYR A 429 -73.23 25.29 -0.38
N THR A 430 -73.60 25.68 -1.59
CA THR A 430 -74.94 25.44 -2.12
C THR A 430 -74.78 24.70 -3.43
N ILE A 431 -75.03 23.39 -3.44
CA ILE A 431 -75.12 22.65 -4.71
C ILE A 431 -76.55 22.81 -5.23
N THR A 432 -76.75 23.86 -6.02
CA THR A 432 -77.92 24.06 -6.88
C THR A 432 -77.92 23.05 -8.01
N ASN A 433 -79.08 22.79 -8.63
CA ASN A 433 -79.22 21.83 -9.72
C ASN A 433 -78.74 20.42 -9.36
N ILE A 434 -78.90 20.02 -8.10
CA ILE A 434 -78.73 18.61 -7.73
C ILE A 434 -79.90 17.80 -8.28
N ASP A 435 -79.54 16.79 -9.05
CA ASP A 435 -80.37 15.66 -9.40
C ASP A 435 -80.22 14.59 -8.32
N VAL A 436 -81.34 14.25 -7.69
CA VAL A 436 -81.42 13.23 -6.65
C VAL A 436 -81.84 11.93 -7.30
N GLU A 437 -80.95 10.94 -7.35
CA GLU A 437 -81.21 9.62 -7.92
C GLU A 437 -81.27 8.51 -6.87
N GLN A 438 -82.01 7.44 -7.19
CA GLN A 438 -82.26 6.33 -6.27
C GLN A 438 -81.27 5.16 -6.47
N GLY A 439 -80.24 5.13 -5.62
CA GLY A 439 -79.20 4.10 -5.57
C GLY A 439 -78.16 4.41 -4.48
N LYS A 440 -77.07 3.65 -4.44
CA LYS A 440 -75.89 3.90 -3.59
C LYS A 440 -74.59 3.66 -4.35
N TYR A 441 -73.45 4.12 -3.84
CA TYR A 441 -72.13 3.72 -4.36
C TYR A 441 -71.48 2.63 -3.48
N GLY A 442 -70.25 2.18 -3.81
CA GLY A 442 -69.60 1.06 -3.13
C GLY A 442 -68.19 0.77 -3.64
N VAL A 443 -67.30 0.31 -2.75
CA VAL A 443 -65.89 -0.01 -3.06
C VAL A 443 -65.42 -1.27 -2.31
N ASP A 444 -64.40 -1.93 -2.87
CA ASP A 444 -63.68 -3.12 -2.40
C ASP A 444 -62.20 -3.00 -2.86
N ILE A 445 -61.19 -3.38 -2.06
CA ILE A 445 -59.75 -3.32 -2.41
C ILE A 445 -59.00 -4.59 -1.97
N CYS A 446 -58.10 -5.06 -2.83
CA CYS A 446 -57.14 -6.09 -2.45
C CYS A 446 -55.77 -5.86 -3.09
N SER A 447 -54.74 -6.52 -2.56
CA SER A 447 -53.49 -6.76 -3.27
C SER A 447 -53.30 -8.26 -3.41
N GLN A 448 -52.56 -8.69 -4.44
CA GLN A 448 -52.27 -10.11 -4.67
C GLN A 448 -51.45 -10.76 -3.54
N LYS A 449 -50.75 -9.95 -2.74
CA LYS A 449 -50.02 -10.37 -1.54
C LYS A 449 -50.19 -9.31 -0.44
N ASN A 450 -50.05 -9.73 0.81
CA ASN A 450 -50.01 -8.85 1.97
C ASN A 450 -48.58 -8.59 2.50
N TRP A 451 -47.53 -9.02 1.78
CA TRP A 451 -46.15 -8.76 2.17
C TRP A 451 -45.18 -8.70 0.97
N TYR A 452 -44.15 -7.85 1.07
CA TYR A 452 -43.12 -7.58 0.07
C TYR A 452 -41.74 -7.32 0.73
N GLN A 453 -40.66 -7.39 -0.07
CA GLN A 453 -39.27 -7.18 0.34
C GLN A 453 -38.64 -6.10 -0.54
N ILE A 454 -37.86 -5.17 0.03
CA ILE A 454 -37.24 -4.04 -0.68
C ILE A 454 -35.93 -3.54 -0.04
N GLN A 455 -34.99 -2.99 -0.83
CA GLN A 455 -33.72 -2.46 -0.31
C GLN A 455 -33.84 -1.05 0.31
N LYS A 456 -32.96 -0.73 1.27
CA LYS A 456 -32.76 0.62 1.82
C LYS A 456 -32.43 1.61 0.69
N ASN A 457 -33.35 2.53 0.39
CA ASN A 457 -33.35 3.51 -0.72
C ASN A 457 -33.56 2.97 -2.16
N GLU A 458 -34.01 1.72 -2.36
CA GLU A 458 -34.55 1.29 -3.67
C GLU A 458 -36.08 1.39 -3.70
N THR A 459 -36.68 1.44 -4.90
CA THR A 459 -38.13 1.53 -5.11
C THR A 459 -38.73 0.21 -5.60
N ILE A 460 -39.90 -0.19 -5.08
CA ILE A 460 -40.66 -1.38 -5.54
C ILE A 460 -42.12 -1.02 -5.82
N ASP A 461 -42.68 -1.67 -6.84
CA ASP A 461 -44.02 -1.41 -7.35
C ASP A 461 -44.96 -2.58 -6.99
N ILE A 462 -45.97 -2.28 -6.17
CA ILE A 462 -46.84 -3.28 -5.49
C ILE A 462 -48.24 -3.29 -6.11
N PRO A 463 -48.67 -4.35 -6.82
CA PRO A 463 -49.96 -4.37 -7.51
C PRO A 463 -51.16 -4.45 -6.56
N ILE A 464 -52.17 -3.63 -6.83
CA ILE A 464 -53.39 -3.40 -6.05
C ILE A 464 -54.59 -3.39 -7.01
N THR A 465 -55.65 -4.10 -6.66
CA THR A 465 -56.89 -4.23 -7.43
C THR A 465 -58.05 -3.57 -6.67
N VAL A 466 -58.88 -2.83 -7.39
CA VAL A 466 -59.89 -1.92 -6.84
C VAL A 466 -61.20 -2.08 -7.60
N LYS A 467 -62.35 -2.10 -6.92
CA LYS A 467 -63.65 -2.41 -7.56
C LYS A 467 -64.79 -1.53 -7.10
N ASN A 468 -65.65 -1.11 -8.03
CA ASN A 468 -66.94 -0.48 -7.72
C ASN A 468 -68.01 -1.56 -7.47
N ILE A 469 -68.63 -1.55 -6.28
CA ILE A 469 -69.74 -2.43 -5.87
C ILE A 469 -71.06 -1.69 -5.61
N GLY A 470 -71.15 -0.44 -6.10
CA GLY A 470 -72.34 0.40 -6.09
C GLY A 470 -73.29 0.20 -7.27
N ASP A 471 -74.39 0.97 -7.26
CA ASP A 471 -75.43 0.99 -8.29
C ASP A 471 -75.17 2.08 -9.36
N PHE A 472 -74.17 2.95 -9.16
CA PHE A 472 -73.86 4.13 -9.97
C PHE A 472 -72.41 4.13 -10.48
N HIS A 473 -72.11 4.87 -11.57
CA HIS A 473 -70.74 5.14 -11.99
C HIS A 473 -70.03 6.02 -10.95
N ASP A 474 -68.88 5.56 -10.49
CA ASP A 474 -68.13 6.12 -9.36
C ASP A 474 -66.69 6.42 -9.78
N ILE A 475 -65.98 7.19 -8.97
CA ILE A 475 -64.52 7.22 -9.01
C ILE A 475 -64.07 6.71 -7.64
N ILE A 476 -63.02 5.91 -7.56
CA ILE A 476 -62.56 5.35 -6.30
C ILE A 476 -61.18 5.92 -6.01
N SER A 477 -61.10 6.75 -4.98
CA SER A 477 -59.87 7.28 -4.42
C SER A 477 -59.12 6.21 -3.63
N LEU A 478 -57.79 6.28 -3.66
CA LEU A 478 -56.86 5.33 -3.05
C LEU A 478 -55.82 6.14 -2.28
N ASN A 479 -55.66 5.83 -1.00
CA ASN A 479 -54.79 6.60 -0.10
C ASN A 479 -53.83 5.65 0.62
N ILE A 480 -52.64 6.14 0.94
CA ILE A 480 -51.71 5.46 1.84
C ILE A 480 -51.96 6.05 3.23
N ASP A 481 -52.67 5.30 4.08
CA ASP A 481 -53.13 5.77 5.39
C ASP A 481 -52.04 5.68 6.48
N TYR A 482 -51.01 4.87 6.26
CA TYR A 482 -49.79 4.81 7.08
C TYR A 482 -48.62 4.30 6.25
N ALA A 483 -47.44 4.90 6.46
CA ALA A 483 -46.14 4.37 6.04
C ALA A 483 -45.11 4.71 7.14
N PRO A 484 -44.00 3.96 7.26
CA PRO A 484 -43.02 4.20 8.31
C PRO A 484 -42.28 5.54 8.12
N GLU A 485 -41.85 6.13 9.24
CA GLU A 485 -41.23 7.46 9.27
C GLU A 485 -39.93 7.52 8.44
N LYS A 486 -39.84 8.51 7.54
CA LYS A 486 -38.79 8.64 6.50
C LYS A 486 -38.75 7.49 5.49
N TRP A 487 -39.91 6.98 5.10
CA TRP A 487 -40.06 6.22 3.87
C TRP A 487 -40.78 7.10 2.83
N TYR A 488 -40.40 6.98 1.58
CA TYR A 488 -41.16 7.53 0.45
C TYR A 488 -42.12 6.46 -0.07
N THR A 489 -43.38 6.81 -0.29
CA THR A 489 -44.43 5.88 -0.72
C THR A 489 -45.46 6.61 -1.56
N MET A 490 -45.81 6.10 -2.75
CA MET A 490 -46.67 6.77 -3.72
C MET A 490 -47.54 5.76 -4.49
N LEU A 491 -48.83 6.02 -4.66
CA LEU A 491 -49.70 5.21 -5.52
C LEU A 491 -49.61 5.70 -6.97
N GLU A 492 -49.45 4.79 -7.94
CA GLU A 492 -49.50 5.04 -9.38
C GLU A 492 -50.80 5.77 -9.76
N LYS A 493 -51.92 5.36 -9.16
CA LYS A 493 -53.19 6.07 -9.22
C LYS A 493 -53.82 6.17 -7.84
N ASN A 494 -53.97 7.41 -7.38
CA ASN A 494 -54.77 7.74 -6.21
C ASN A 494 -56.28 7.85 -6.53
N LYS A 495 -56.72 7.70 -7.79
CA LYS A 495 -58.13 7.76 -8.24
C LYS A 495 -58.38 6.88 -9.47
N VAL A 496 -59.47 6.09 -9.48
CA VAL A 496 -59.87 5.24 -10.62
C VAL A 496 -61.37 5.31 -10.92
N ALA A 497 -61.74 5.75 -12.13
CA ALA A 497 -63.14 5.88 -12.56
C ALA A 497 -63.71 4.52 -13.01
N LEU A 498 -64.84 4.11 -12.44
CA LEU A 498 -65.37 2.74 -12.54
C LEU A 498 -66.91 2.72 -12.58
N ASN A 499 -67.46 2.02 -13.57
CA ASN A 499 -68.88 1.71 -13.68
C ASN A 499 -69.33 0.67 -12.62
N PRO A 500 -70.64 0.50 -12.37
CA PRO A 500 -71.16 -0.53 -11.46
C PRO A 500 -70.60 -1.93 -11.76
N GLY A 501 -69.84 -2.50 -10.83
CA GLY A 501 -69.24 -3.83 -10.95
C GLY A 501 -67.85 -3.88 -11.61
N GLU A 502 -67.34 -2.76 -12.14
CA GLU A 502 -66.06 -2.67 -12.85
C GLU A 502 -64.85 -2.65 -11.88
N MET A 503 -63.67 -3.02 -12.38
CA MET A 503 -62.44 -3.17 -11.59
C MET A 503 -61.24 -2.49 -12.27
N TYR A 504 -60.26 -2.01 -11.49
CA TYR A 504 -59.01 -1.41 -11.97
C TYR A 504 -57.81 -1.97 -11.20
N ASP A 505 -56.69 -2.22 -11.89
CA ASP A 505 -55.41 -2.65 -11.33
C ASP A 505 -54.37 -1.52 -11.43
N LEU A 506 -53.61 -1.28 -10.36
CA LEU A 506 -52.59 -0.21 -10.24
C LEU A 506 -51.43 -0.62 -9.32
N TYR A 507 -50.36 0.18 -9.24
CA TYR A 507 -49.22 -0.07 -8.34
C TYR A 507 -49.11 0.91 -7.16
N LEU A 508 -48.52 0.45 -6.05
CA LEU A 508 -47.95 1.28 -4.97
C LEU A 508 -46.42 1.21 -5.06
N HIS A 509 -45.79 2.36 -5.31
CA HIS A 509 -44.35 2.57 -5.21
C HIS A 509 -43.96 2.76 -3.72
N VAL A 510 -42.88 2.11 -3.27
CA VAL A 510 -42.36 2.19 -1.88
C VAL A 510 -40.84 2.32 -1.91
N THR A 511 -40.25 3.12 -1.02
CA THR A 511 -38.79 3.36 -0.91
C THR A 511 -38.39 3.68 0.55
N PRO A 512 -37.76 2.76 1.31
CA PRO A 512 -37.43 2.99 2.73
C PRO A 512 -36.07 3.69 2.94
N ALA A 513 -36.03 4.85 3.61
CA ALA A 513 -34.76 5.54 3.88
C ALA A 513 -34.26 5.43 5.34
N GLN A 514 -35.12 5.08 6.32
CA GLN A 514 -34.69 4.79 7.70
C GLN A 514 -35.27 3.47 8.24
N ILE A 515 -34.44 2.74 9.00
CA ILE A 515 -34.82 1.54 9.75
C ILE A 515 -35.26 1.93 11.18
N LYS A 516 -36.43 1.45 11.59
CA LYS A 516 -36.84 1.32 13.00
C LYS A 516 -37.04 -0.16 13.30
N TYR A 517 -36.63 -0.62 14.49
CA TYR A 517 -37.00 -1.96 14.96
C TYR A 517 -38.47 -1.95 15.40
N GLY A 518 -39.37 -2.40 14.52
CA GLY A 518 -40.83 -2.42 14.70
C GLY A 518 -41.53 -3.04 13.49
N GLU A 519 -42.86 -2.98 13.45
CA GLU A 519 -43.64 -3.42 12.28
C GLU A 519 -43.54 -2.39 11.16
N ASN A 520 -42.81 -2.75 10.10
CA ASN A 520 -42.65 -1.97 8.89
C ASN A 520 -43.85 -2.19 7.95
N THR A 521 -45.03 -1.71 8.35
CA THR A 521 -46.28 -1.82 7.57
C THR A 521 -46.55 -0.58 6.74
N ILE A 522 -47.27 -0.77 5.62
CA ILE A 522 -47.94 0.28 4.87
C ILE A 522 -49.43 -0.05 4.82
N ASN A 523 -50.29 0.89 5.18
CA ASN A 523 -51.74 0.73 5.10
C ASN A 523 -52.28 1.52 3.90
N ILE A 524 -53.27 0.95 3.20
CA ILE A 524 -53.86 1.52 1.99
C ILE A 524 -55.38 1.36 2.03
N SER A 525 -56.15 2.42 1.82
CA SER A 525 -57.61 2.34 1.74
C SER A 525 -58.17 2.86 0.41
N ALA A 526 -58.96 2.01 -0.24
CA ALA A 526 -59.82 2.42 -1.35
C ALA A 526 -61.10 3.03 -0.80
N THR A 527 -61.60 4.03 -1.51
CA THR A 527 -62.65 4.91 -1.02
C THR A 527 -63.44 5.43 -2.21
N SER A 528 -64.68 4.98 -2.38
CA SER A 528 -65.64 5.57 -3.35
C SER A 528 -65.65 7.10 -3.21
N GLU A 529 -65.71 7.87 -4.29
CA GLU A 529 -65.66 9.35 -4.25
C GLU A 529 -67.04 9.97 -4.17
N LYS A 530 -68.08 9.18 -4.47
CA LYS A 530 -69.47 9.62 -4.37
C LYS A 530 -70.16 9.08 -3.12
N ASP A 531 -69.72 7.94 -2.57
CA ASP A 531 -70.03 7.45 -1.20
C ASP A 531 -68.72 7.01 -0.53
N ASN A 532 -67.85 7.94 -0.13
CA ASN A 532 -66.64 7.59 0.64
C ASN A 532 -66.93 6.94 1.99
N GLY A 533 -68.20 6.89 2.39
CA GLY A 533 -68.67 6.05 3.47
C GLY A 533 -68.78 4.56 3.12
N LYS A 534 -68.39 4.23 1.90
CA LYS A 534 -67.86 2.96 1.44
C LYS A 534 -66.36 3.21 1.28
N HIS A 535 -65.62 2.52 2.12
CA HIS A 535 -64.19 2.26 1.96
C HIS A 535 -63.98 0.76 2.10
N ASP A 536 -62.79 0.34 1.74
CA ASP A 536 -62.18 -0.90 2.20
C ASP A 536 -60.67 -0.65 2.38
N GLU A 537 -59.97 -1.47 3.17
CA GLU A 537 -58.57 -1.23 3.55
C GLU A 537 -57.70 -2.49 3.60
N ILE A 538 -56.43 -2.36 3.22
CA ILE A 538 -55.42 -3.40 3.27
C ILE A 538 -54.15 -2.93 4.00
N THR A 539 -53.57 -3.81 4.80
CA THR A 539 -52.21 -3.66 5.34
C THR A 539 -51.26 -4.53 4.54
N ILE A 540 -50.18 -3.91 4.06
CA ILE A 540 -49.07 -4.56 3.36
C ILE A 540 -47.82 -4.48 4.24
N GLN A 541 -47.25 -5.62 4.62
CA GLN A 541 -46.00 -5.68 5.36
C GLN A 541 -44.80 -5.53 4.41
N ILE A 542 -43.88 -4.62 4.72
CA ILE A 542 -42.68 -4.39 3.92
C ILE A 542 -41.44 -4.72 4.76
N GLU A 543 -40.78 -5.80 4.41
CA GLU A 543 -39.48 -6.12 4.99
C GLU A 543 -38.40 -5.26 4.29
N ILE A 544 -37.79 -4.31 5.01
CA ILE A 544 -36.56 -3.67 4.54
C ILE A 544 -35.50 -4.77 4.54
N VAL A 545 -35.21 -5.29 3.36
CA VAL A 545 -34.05 -6.12 3.14
C VAL A 545 -32.83 -5.20 2.92
N GLY A 546 -31.64 -5.64 3.29
CA GLY A 546 -30.41 -4.87 3.08
C GLY A 546 -29.17 -5.62 3.51
N SER A 547 -28.04 -4.92 3.47
CA SER A 547 -26.81 -5.37 4.14
C SER A 547 -26.81 -4.85 5.58
N ASP A 548 -26.42 -5.67 6.57
CA ASP A 548 -26.21 -5.22 7.95
C ASP A 548 -25.04 -6.03 8.53
N LEU A 549 -23.83 -5.57 8.23
CA LEU A 549 -22.56 -6.21 8.51
C LEU A 549 -22.16 -5.95 9.96
N THR A 550 -22.58 -6.85 10.85
CA THR A 550 -22.23 -6.73 12.27
C THR A 550 -21.05 -7.60 12.68
N ILE A 551 -20.13 -7.05 13.48
CA ILE A 551 -19.08 -7.84 14.14
C ILE A 551 -19.67 -8.43 15.42
N THR A 552 -20.37 -9.56 15.28
CA THR A 552 -21.01 -10.28 16.39
C THR A 552 -20.06 -10.65 17.52
N LYS A 553 -18.76 -10.79 17.21
CA LYS A 553 -17.69 -11.25 18.11
C LYS A 553 -16.32 -11.01 17.50
N ILE A 554 -15.32 -10.76 18.36
CA ILE A 554 -13.90 -10.95 18.03
C ILE A 554 -13.38 -12.12 18.88
N ALA A 555 -12.51 -12.95 18.29
CA ALA A 555 -11.74 -13.96 18.99
C ALA A 555 -10.27 -13.86 18.60
N THR A 556 -9.45 -13.48 19.57
CA THR A 556 -8.00 -13.60 19.51
C THR A 556 -7.60 -15.05 19.76
N LEU A 557 -6.86 -15.64 18.83
CA LEU A 557 -6.38 -17.01 18.88
C LEU A 557 -4.86 -17.04 18.74
N ASN A 558 -4.19 -18.04 19.32
CA ASN A 558 -2.79 -18.30 19.01
C ASN A 558 -2.62 -19.07 17.69
N ILE A 559 -1.38 -19.31 17.28
CA ILE A 559 -1.03 -20.05 16.04
C ILE A 559 -1.59 -21.50 16.01
N CYS A 560 -1.97 -22.07 17.16
CA CYS A 560 -2.69 -23.36 17.26
C CYS A 560 -4.22 -23.24 17.20
N ASN A 561 -4.75 -22.07 16.82
CA ASN A 561 -6.19 -21.73 16.79
C ASN A 561 -6.93 -21.85 18.13
N LYS A 562 -6.22 -21.90 19.26
CA LYS A 562 -6.84 -21.86 20.60
C LYS A 562 -7.12 -20.41 20.99
N LYS A 563 -8.31 -20.13 21.51
CA LYS A 563 -8.65 -18.78 22.01
C LYS A 563 -7.72 -18.42 23.17
N ASN A 564 -7.09 -17.26 23.09
CA ASN A 564 -6.18 -16.73 24.09
C ASN A 564 -6.33 -15.20 24.19
N SER A 565 -5.93 -14.62 25.32
CA SER A 565 -5.91 -13.17 25.55
C SER A 565 -4.62 -12.69 26.24
N LEU A 566 -3.65 -13.58 26.46
CA LEU A 566 -2.32 -13.28 27.00
C LEU A 566 -1.27 -13.84 26.03
N PHE A 567 -0.54 -12.97 25.35
CA PHE A 567 0.42 -13.33 24.31
C PHE A 567 1.80 -12.77 24.63
N GLY A 568 2.85 -13.42 24.14
CA GLY A 568 4.19 -12.84 24.18
C GLY A 568 4.35 -11.69 23.19
N GLU A 569 5.31 -10.79 23.42
CA GLU A 569 5.90 -9.96 22.36
C GLU A 569 6.37 -10.89 21.22
N GLY A 570 6.20 -10.49 19.97
CA GLY A 570 6.63 -11.30 18.81
C GLY A 570 5.85 -12.59 18.53
N GLU A 571 4.77 -12.89 19.26
CA GLU A 571 3.85 -13.98 18.90
C GLU A 571 2.88 -13.53 17.79
N ILE A 572 2.50 -14.47 16.91
CA ILE A 572 1.38 -14.26 15.98
C ILE A 572 0.04 -14.45 16.70
N ILE A 573 -0.70 -13.35 16.81
CA ILE A 573 -2.12 -13.34 17.17
C ILE A 573 -2.96 -13.47 15.89
N ARG A 574 -3.79 -14.50 15.83
CA ARG A 574 -4.89 -14.58 14.86
C ARG A 574 -6.09 -13.81 15.39
N ILE A 575 -6.34 -12.62 14.85
CA ILE A 575 -7.51 -11.83 15.22
C ILE A 575 -8.66 -12.22 14.29
N LYS A 576 -9.55 -13.08 14.79
CA LYS A 576 -10.70 -13.58 14.03
C LYS A 576 -11.95 -12.82 14.43
N ALA A 577 -12.40 -11.90 13.58
CA ALA A 577 -13.72 -11.28 13.72
C ALA A 577 -14.81 -12.17 13.09
N TYR A 578 -16.03 -12.03 13.59
CA TYR A 578 -17.20 -12.81 13.22
C TYR A 578 -18.20 -11.86 12.54
N VAL A 579 -17.83 -11.38 11.35
CA VAL A 579 -18.66 -10.48 10.54
C VAL A 579 -19.81 -11.28 9.96
N LYS A 580 -21.02 -10.95 10.39
CA LYS A 580 -22.26 -11.53 9.89
C LYS A 580 -23.08 -10.42 9.27
N ASN A 581 -23.50 -10.62 8.03
CA ASN A 581 -24.63 -9.89 7.50
C ASN A 581 -25.91 -10.41 8.19
N ILE A 582 -26.47 -9.63 9.11
CA ILE A 582 -27.75 -9.94 9.77
C ILE A 582 -28.95 -9.52 8.92
N GLY A 583 -28.76 -8.54 8.03
CA GLY A 583 -29.70 -8.09 7.00
C GLY A 583 -29.88 -9.11 5.88
N ASP A 584 -30.89 -8.88 5.05
CA ASP A 584 -31.53 -9.90 4.23
C ASP A 584 -31.03 -10.03 2.78
N ILE A 585 -30.14 -9.13 2.33
CA ILE A 585 -29.55 -9.15 0.98
C ILE A 585 -28.09 -9.54 1.05
N ASN A 586 -27.61 -10.32 0.08
CA ASN A 586 -26.18 -10.57 -0.09
C ASN A 586 -25.44 -9.28 -0.47
N THR A 587 -24.64 -8.74 0.44
CA THR A 587 -23.71 -7.63 0.19
C THR A 587 -22.63 -8.04 -0.80
N SER A 588 -22.05 -7.07 -1.52
CA SER A 588 -20.84 -7.22 -2.33
C SER A 588 -19.76 -6.16 -2.00
N GLU A 589 -18.50 -6.47 -2.32
CA GLU A 589 -17.36 -5.52 -2.38
C GLU A 589 -17.06 -4.68 -1.10
N PHE A 590 -17.09 -5.30 0.07
CA PHE A 590 -16.84 -4.63 1.36
C PHE A 590 -15.46 -4.97 1.95
N ASN A 591 -15.08 -4.29 3.04
CA ASN A 591 -13.81 -4.54 3.74
C ASN A 591 -13.96 -4.77 5.25
N VAL A 592 -12.99 -5.44 5.86
CA VAL A 592 -12.86 -5.53 7.32
C VAL A 592 -11.43 -5.14 7.72
N THR A 593 -11.28 -4.01 8.40
CA THR A 593 -9.99 -3.46 8.85
C THR A 593 -9.79 -3.70 10.35
N PHE A 594 -8.55 -3.92 10.75
CA PHE A 594 -8.15 -4.29 12.11
C PHE A 594 -7.11 -3.29 12.63
N TYR A 595 -7.23 -2.88 13.89
CA TYR A 595 -6.42 -1.84 14.53
C TYR A 595 -6.04 -2.20 15.97
N TYR A 596 -5.00 -1.57 16.52
CA TYR A 596 -4.64 -1.64 17.95
C TYR A 596 -4.50 -0.26 18.59
N ASP A 597 -5.09 -0.07 19.77
CA ASP A 597 -5.06 1.12 20.64
C ASP A 597 -5.62 2.43 20.06
N ASN A 598 -5.27 2.79 18.83
CA ASN A 598 -5.81 3.91 18.06
C ASN A 598 -6.34 3.43 16.70
N ILE A 599 -7.17 4.24 16.05
CA ILE A 599 -7.72 3.95 14.71
C ILE A 599 -7.09 4.95 13.73
N ASP A 600 -5.88 4.65 13.30
CA ASP A 600 -5.11 5.42 12.33
C ASP A 600 -4.16 4.52 11.54
N LYS A 601 -3.54 5.07 10.49
CA LYS A 601 -2.68 4.33 9.56
C LYS A 601 -1.50 3.61 10.22
N ASN A 602 -0.92 4.17 11.28
CA ASN A 602 0.25 3.60 11.97
C ASN A 602 -0.15 2.44 12.89
N HIS A 603 -1.40 2.44 13.34
CA HIS A 603 -2.01 1.42 14.19
C HIS A 603 -2.78 0.34 13.40
N CYS A 604 -2.72 0.36 12.07
CA CYS A 604 -3.43 -0.58 11.20
C CYS A 604 -2.73 -1.96 11.17
N ILE A 605 -3.39 -2.97 11.72
CA ILE A 605 -2.93 -4.37 11.74
C ILE A 605 -3.05 -5.00 10.35
N GLY A 606 -4.11 -4.65 9.61
CA GLY A 606 -4.37 -5.20 8.29
C GLY A 606 -5.85 -5.17 7.91
N LYS A 607 -6.12 -5.57 6.66
CA LYS A 607 -7.43 -5.44 6.02
C LYS A 607 -7.78 -6.73 5.26
N LYS A 608 -9.04 -7.16 5.33
CA LYS A 608 -9.59 -8.27 4.52
C LYS A 608 -10.76 -7.76 3.70
N HIS A 609 -10.56 -7.70 2.39
CA HIS A 609 -11.61 -7.45 1.41
C HIS A 609 -12.47 -8.71 1.18
N TYR A 610 -13.76 -8.52 0.91
CA TYR A 610 -14.71 -9.57 0.59
C TYR A 610 -15.65 -9.14 -0.53
N SER A 611 -15.59 -9.87 -1.64
CA SER A 611 -16.47 -9.62 -2.78
C SER A 611 -17.95 -9.94 -2.54
N SER A 612 -18.29 -10.74 -1.51
CA SER A 612 -19.67 -10.86 -1.03
C SER A 612 -19.86 -11.48 0.36
N ILE A 613 -21.00 -11.15 1.01
CA ILE A 613 -21.52 -11.81 2.22
C ILE A 613 -23.06 -11.85 2.23
N GLY A 614 -23.61 -13.07 2.28
CA GLY A 614 -25.02 -13.32 2.63
C GLY A 614 -25.19 -13.69 4.10
N LYS A 615 -26.35 -14.27 4.44
CA LYS A 615 -26.69 -14.75 5.80
C LYS A 615 -25.63 -15.66 6.46
N TYR A 616 -24.76 -16.30 5.66
CA TYR A 616 -23.59 -17.04 6.16
C TYR A 616 -22.46 -16.11 6.61
N GLN A 617 -22.36 -15.97 7.93
CA GLN A 617 -21.28 -15.28 8.64
C GLN A 617 -19.89 -15.62 8.07
N LYS A 618 -19.15 -14.58 7.69
CA LYS A 618 -17.75 -14.66 7.28
C LYS A 618 -16.86 -14.62 8.52
N TYR A 619 -15.62 -15.03 8.32
CA TYR A 619 -14.60 -15.05 9.37
C TYR A 619 -13.36 -14.27 8.93
N PRO A 620 -13.48 -12.93 8.75
CA PRO A 620 -12.31 -12.07 8.56
C PRO A 620 -11.29 -12.36 9.65
N MET A 621 -10.09 -12.74 9.22
CA MET A 621 -8.99 -13.08 10.10
C MET A 621 -7.71 -12.47 9.56
N VAL A 622 -7.08 -11.63 10.37
CA VAL A 622 -5.71 -11.16 10.15
C VAL A 622 -4.76 -11.89 11.10
N GLU A 623 -3.52 -12.00 10.69
CA GLU A 623 -2.43 -12.53 11.50
C GLU A 623 -1.53 -11.34 11.84
N TRP A 624 -1.52 -10.97 13.12
CA TRP A 624 -0.77 -9.86 13.67
C TRP A 624 0.45 -10.39 14.40
N ASP A 625 1.63 -9.92 14.03
CA ASP A 625 2.87 -10.18 14.75
C ASP A 625 3.06 -9.05 15.76
N THR A 626 3.21 -9.43 17.03
CA THR A 626 3.25 -8.52 18.18
C THR A 626 4.67 -8.01 18.49
N LYS A 627 5.63 -8.24 17.57
CA LYS A 627 6.97 -7.63 17.61
C LYS A 627 6.85 -6.11 17.83
N ASN A 628 7.71 -5.56 18.69
CA ASN A 628 7.76 -4.14 19.08
C ASN A 628 6.54 -3.62 19.88
N LEU A 629 5.61 -4.47 20.33
CA LEU A 629 4.59 -4.02 21.29
C LEU A 629 5.17 -3.90 22.70
N ILE A 630 4.72 -2.86 23.41
CA ILE A 630 5.10 -2.61 24.81
C ILE A 630 4.46 -3.67 25.71
N GLU A 631 5.09 -4.04 26.82
CA GLU A 631 4.45 -4.89 27.83
C GLU A 631 3.26 -4.16 28.47
N GLY A 632 2.03 -4.68 28.30
CA GLY A 632 0.83 -3.98 28.72
C GLY A 632 -0.49 -4.65 28.29
N ASP A 633 -1.61 -4.00 28.61
CA ASP A 633 -2.93 -4.35 28.09
C ASP A 633 -3.24 -3.48 26.86
N HIS A 634 -3.63 -4.10 25.75
CA HIS A 634 -3.87 -3.46 24.45
C HIS A 634 -5.31 -3.68 23.96
N THR A 635 -5.86 -2.68 23.28
CA THR A 635 -7.23 -2.69 22.75
C THR A 635 -7.20 -2.95 21.24
N ILE A 636 -7.53 -4.16 20.81
CA ILE A 636 -7.80 -4.42 19.40
C ILE A 636 -9.17 -3.86 19.05
N PHE A 637 -9.24 -3.08 17.97
CA PHE A 637 -10.48 -2.70 17.29
C PHE A 637 -10.59 -3.49 15.98
N VAL A 638 -11.82 -3.85 15.62
CA VAL A 638 -12.14 -4.32 14.27
C VAL A 638 -13.31 -3.51 13.76
N ILE A 639 -13.23 -3.10 12.50
CA ILE A 639 -14.23 -2.28 11.81
C ILE A 639 -14.54 -2.97 10.49
N VAL A 640 -15.82 -3.31 10.26
CA VAL A 640 -16.32 -3.69 8.94
C VAL A 640 -16.83 -2.43 8.25
N ASP A 641 -16.62 -2.40 6.94
CA ASP A 641 -16.85 -1.31 6.01
C ASP A 641 -16.59 0.12 6.55
N GLU A 642 -15.43 0.27 7.17
CA GLU A 642 -14.79 1.50 7.64
C GLU A 642 -14.93 2.76 6.75
N LYS A 643 -15.20 2.59 5.45
CA LYS A 643 -15.32 3.68 4.49
C LYS A 643 -16.77 4.02 4.09
N ASP A 644 -17.77 3.35 4.64
CA ASP A 644 -19.20 3.57 4.31
C ASP A 644 -19.45 3.44 2.78
N HIS A 645 -18.88 2.37 2.18
CA HIS A 645 -19.08 2.01 0.77
C HIS A 645 -20.37 1.20 0.60
N VAL A 646 -20.65 0.30 1.54
CA VAL A 646 -21.91 -0.43 1.63
C VAL A 646 -22.89 0.41 2.44
N LYS A 647 -24.05 0.74 1.86
CA LYS A 647 -25.16 1.33 2.63
C LYS A 647 -25.81 0.25 3.48
N GLU A 648 -25.57 0.26 4.79
CA GLU A 648 -26.03 -0.81 5.68
C GLU A 648 -27.36 -0.49 6.39
N LEU A 649 -27.95 -1.44 7.13
CA LEU A 649 -29.12 -1.15 7.94
C LEU A 649 -28.75 -0.40 9.23
N ASN A 650 -27.53 -0.56 9.75
CA ASN A 650 -27.11 0.00 11.04
C ASN A 650 -25.58 0.19 11.17
N GLU A 651 -25.07 1.28 10.59
CA GLU A 651 -23.64 1.67 10.57
C GLU A 651 -22.95 1.71 11.96
N THR A 652 -23.73 1.77 13.04
CA THR A 652 -23.19 1.85 14.42
C THR A 652 -22.72 0.51 14.97
N ASN A 653 -23.13 -0.61 14.38
CA ASN A 653 -22.76 -1.96 14.84
C ASN A 653 -21.50 -2.52 14.13
N ASN A 654 -21.00 -1.77 13.13
CA ASN A 654 -19.89 -2.12 12.26
C ASN A 654 -18.53 -2.16 12.99
N LYS A 655 -18.47 -1.80 14.27
CA LYS A 655 -17.24 -1.71 15.08
C LYS A 655 -17.35 -2.52 16.37
N ALA A 656 -16.33 -3.34 16.63
CA ALA A 656 -16.18 -4.09 17.88
C ALA A 656 -14.76 -4.00 18.44
N THR A 657 -14.59 -4.33 19.73
CA THR A 657 -13.28 -4.32 20.40
C THR A 657 -13.02 -5.59 21.20
N VAL A 658 -11.74 -5.88 21.46
CA VAL A 658 -11.30 -6.92 22.40
C VAL A 658 -9.99 -6.51 23.08
N GLN A 659 -9.89 -6.78 24.37
CA GLN A 659 -8.66 -6.60 25.16
C GLN A 659 -7.74 -7.82 25.02
N ILE A 660 -6.45 -7.57 24.87
CA ILE A 660 -5.37 -8.56 25.05
C ILE A 660 -4.33 -8.02 26.02
N ARG A 661 -3.48 -8.89 26.56
CA ARG A 661 -2.28 -8.52 27.29
C ARG A 661 -1.05 -9.05 26.58
N ILE A 662 -0.06 -8.20 26.37
CA ILE A 662 1.28 -8.56 25.90
C ILE A 662 2.18 -8.71 27.13
N TYR A 663 2.93 -9.82 27.21
CA TYR A 663 4.01 -9.99 28.16
C TYR A 663 5.37 -10.02 27.44
N ASN A 664 6.39 -9.48 28.09
CA ASN A 664 7.72 -9.38 27.53
C ASN A 664 8.36 -10.77 27.31
N THR A 665 8.75 -11.06 26.08
CA THR A 665 9.48 -12.28 25.64
C THR A 665 10.87 -11.96 25.08
N SER A 666 11.25 -10.68 25.02
CA SER A 666 12.56 -10.26 24.57
C SER A 666 13.67 -10.98 25.36
N THR A 667 14.59 -11.59 24.61
CA THR A 667 15.83 -12.19 25.10
C THR A 667 16.64 -11.22 25.98
N SER A 668 17.39 -11.72 26.97
CA SER A 668 18.02 -10.84 27.96
C SER A 668 19.10 -9.94 27.33
N SER A 669 19.47 -8.86 28.02
CA SER A 669 20.56 -7.96 27.58
C SER A 669 21.96 -8.61 27.58
N ILE A 670 22.08 -9.87 28.01
CA ILE A 670 23.27 -10.70 27.83
C ILE A 670 23.15 -11.55 26.56
N ASP A 671 21.94 -12.04 26.25
CA ASP A 671 21.65 -12.91 25.10
C ASP A 671 21.55 -12.11 23.80
N LYS A 672 21.08 -10.85 23.85
CA LYS A 672 21.14 -9.85 22.76
C LYS A 672 22.56 -9.35 22.47
N LYS A 673 23.56 -10.23 22.59
CA LYS A 673 24.98 -10.02 22.24
C LYS A 673 25.51 -11.06 21.27
N ILE A 674 24.70 -12.02 20.82
CA ILE A 674 25.07 -12.91 19.72
C ILE A 674 25.08 -12.09 18.44
N VAL A 675 26.16 -12.14 17.67
CA VAL A 675 26.30 -11.37 16.42
C VAL A 675 26.71 -12.26 15.26
N ILE A 676 26.21 -11.92 14.07
CA ILE A 676 26.69 -12.42 12.78
C ILE A 676 28.11 -11.88 12.59
N THR A 677 29.08 -12.75 12.34
CA THR A 677 30.50 -12.38 12.20
C THR A 677 31.05 -12.61 10.82
N GLU A 678 30.45 -13.48 10.02
CA GLU A 678 30.84 -13.71 8.62
C GLU A 678 29.60 -13.93 7.75
N LEU A 679 29.65 -13.42 6.51
CA LEU A 679 28.61 -13.57 5.50
C LEU A 679 29.24 -13.78 4.12
N TYR A 680 29.05 -14.96 3.53
CA TYR A 680 29.39 -15.26 2.14
C TYR A 680 28.11 -15.37 1.32
N TYR A 681 27.81 -14.32 0.56
CA TYR A 681 26.61 -14.25 -0.29
C TYR A 681 26.94 -14.34 -1.79
N HIS A 682 28.04 -13.72 -2.23
CA HIS A 682 28.42 -13.68 -3.65
C HIS A 682 29.28 -14.91 -4.02
N THR A 683 28.63 -16.08 -4.13
CA THR A 683 29.34 -17.35 -4.37
C THR A 683 29.98 -17.46 -5.75
N HIS A 684 30.96 -18.35 -5.89
CA HIS A 684 31.57 -18.65 -7.19
C HIS A 684 30.58 -19.31 -8.17
N PRO A 685 30.73 -19.13 -9.51
CA PRO A 685 29.67 -19.45 -10.46
C PRO A 685 29.33 -20.94 -10.51
N GLY A 686 28.11 -21.28 -10.09
CA GLY A 686 27.63 -22.65 -9.99
C GLY A 686 28.19 -23.44 -8.81
N VAL A 687 28.76 -22.76 -7.81
CA VAL A 687 29.10 -23.31 -6.48
C VAL A 687 28.04 -22.81 -5.48
N ASN A 688 27.20 -23.73 -5.04
CA ASN A 688 26.10 -23.45 -4.12
C ASN A 688 26.63 -23.51 -2.67
N ASN A 689 27.30 -22.45 -2.21
CA ASN A 689 27.96 -22.38 -0.89
C ASN A 689 27.73 -21.04 -0.18
N GLU A 690 26.51 -20.49 -0.21
CA GLU A 690 26.19 -19.36 0.68
C GLU A 690 26.44 -19.80 2.13
N TYR A 691 27.12 -18.99 2.94
CA TYR A 691 27.25 -19.29 4.38
C TYR A 691 27.18 -18.05 5.27
N ILE A 692 26.80 -18.31 6.52
CA ILE A 692 26.64 -17.32 7.58
C ILE A 692 27.33 -17.88 8.83
N SER A 693 28.10 -17.04 9.53
CA SER A 693 28.69 -17.39 10.83
C SER A 693 28.12 -16.50 11.92
N ILE A 694 27.75 -17.08 13.06
CA ILE A 694 27.28 -16.35 14.25
C ILE A 694 28.17 -16.65 15.45
N HIS A 695 28.44 -15.66 16.30
CA HIS A 695 29.40 -15.74 17.42
C HIS A 695 28.75 -15.39 18.76
N ASN A 696 29.14 -16.11 19.82
CA ASN A 696 28.78 -15.80 21.20
C ASN A 696 29.96 -15.15 21.96
N PRO A 697 29.98 -13.82 22.10
CA PRO A 697 31.03 -13.11 22.83
C PRO A 697 30.84 -13.13 24.35
N THR A 698 29.84 -13.83 24.88
CA THR A 698 29.62 -13.96 26.33
C THR A 698 30.51 -15.05 26.95
N ASN A 699 30.39 -15.23 28.28
CA ASN A 699 31.08 -16.29 29.03
C ASN A 699 30.13 -17.47 29.38
N SER A 700 28.92 -17.49 28.83
CA SER A 700 27.87 -18.48 29.07
C SER A 700 27.41 -19.13 27.76
N GLY A 701 27.08 -20.43 27.79
CA GLY A 701 26.42 -21.08 26.65
C GLY A 701 24.96 -20.68 26.58
N LEU A 702 24.43 -20.47 25.36
CA LEU A 702 23.06 -20.02 25.13
C LEU A 702 22.26 -21.07 24.34
N ASP A 703 21.06 -21.43 24.82
CA ASP A 703 20.09 -22.18 24.03
C ASP A 703 19.51 -21.29 22.93
N ILE A 704 19.86 -21.60 21.69
CA ILE A 704 19.33 -20.93 20.49
C ILE A 704 18.32 -21.83 19.75
N SER A 705 17.78 -22.87 20.38
CA SER A 705 16.72 -23.70 19.78
C SER A 705 15.54 -22.82 19.32
N GLY A 706 15.09 -23.00 18.07
CA GLY A 706 14.02 -22.20 17.50
C GLY A 706 14.37 -20.74 17.15
N TRP A 707 15.59 -20.27 17.44
CA TRP A 707 16.14 -19.06 16.80
C TRP A 707 16.34 -19.35 15.32
N TYR A 708 16.44 -18.31 14.49
CA TYR A 708 16.50 -18.49 13.05
C TYR A 708 17.20 -17.35 12.33
N ILE A 709 17.53 -17.59 11.06
CA ILE A 709 18.15 -16.61 10.17
C ILE A 709 17.19 -16.34 9.00
N THR A 710 17.05 -15.06 8.61
CA THR A 710 16.19 -14.64 7.48
C THR A 710 16.86 -13.57 6.61
N ASN A 711 16.58 -13.61 5.30
CA ASN A 711 16.93 -12.57 4.33
C ASN A 711 15.80 -11.54 4.09
N GLN A 712 14.71 -11.60 4.88
CA GLN A 712 13.52 -10.76 4.74
C GLN A 712 13.03 -10.24 6.12
N PRO A 713 13.91 -9.66 6.96
CA PRO A 713 13.61 -9.33 8.37
C PRO A 713 12.41 -8.40 8.58
N HIS A 714 12.05 -7.61 7.57
CA HIS A 714 10.90 -6.70 7.50
C HIS A 714 9.54 -7.38 7.35
N ARG A 715 9.49 -8.69 7.06
CA ARG A 715 8.23 -9.45 6.91
C ARG A 715 7.76 -10.02 8.23
N ARG A 716 6.46 -10.35 8.30
CA ARG A 716 5.86 -11.10 9.41
C ARG A 716 6.54 -12.48 9.57
N ILE A 717 6.71 -12.98 10.80
CA ILE A 717 7.51 -14.20 11.09
C ILE A 717 7.11 -15.48 10.31
N ASP A 718 5.87 -15.58 9.82
CA ASP A 718 5.37 -16.66 8.94
C ASP A 718 5.55 -16.35 7.44
N GLU A 719 5.58 -15.08 7.05
CA GLU A 719 5.82 -14.62 5.68
C GLU A 719 7.31 -14.54 5.33
N GLN A 720 8.20 -14.42 6.32
CA GLN A 720 9.65 -14.55 6.17
C GLN A 720 10.07 -15.86 5.49
N THR A 721 11.09 -15.79 4.63
CA THR A 721 11.92 -16.95 4.25
C THR A 721 12.98 -17.12 5.34
N LYS A 722 13.07 -18.30 5.94
CA LYS A 722 13.95 -18.51 7.11
C LYS A 722 14.44 -19.95 7.30
N ILE A 723 15.57 -20.06 7.99
CA ILE A 723 16.19 -21.32 8.40
C ILE A 723 16.31 -21.32 9.92
N VAL A 724 15.77 -22.35 10.59
CA VAL A 724 15.57 -22.38 12.05
C VAL A 724 16.50 -23.41 12.71
N PHE A 725 17.14 -23.02 13.81
CA PHE A 725 18.02 -23.91 14.58
C PHE A 725 17.20 -25.01 15.28
N PRO A 726 17.57 -26.29 15.13
CA PRO A 726 16.81 -27.40 15.67
C PRO A 726 16.86 -27.44 17.21
N ASN A 727 15.95 -28.22 17.80
CA ASN A 727 15.86 -28.37 19.25
C ASN A 727 17.16 -28.93 19.87
N ASN A 728 17.54 -28.36 21.02
CA ASN A 728 18.79 -28.60 21.76
C ASN A 728 20.04 -27.96 21.13
N THR A 729 19.90 -26.95 20.27
CA THR A 729 21.06 -26.21 19.74
C THR A 729 21.61 -25.23 20.77
N VAL A 730 22.83 -25.48 21.27
CA VAL A 730 23.51 -24.61 22.24
C VAL A 730 24.74 -23.94 21.61
N LEU A 731 24.70 -22.61 21.52
CA LEU A 731 25.83 -21.80 21.07
C LEU A 731 26.78 -21.55 22.25
N ASN A 732 27.91 -22.26 22.24
CA ASN A 732 28.89 -22.28 23.33
C ASN A 732 29.62 -20.93 23.54
N PRO A 733 30.11 -20.63 24.77
CA PRO A 733 30.79 -19.36 25.03
C PRO A 733 32.07 -19.21 24.21
N LYS A 734 32.30 -18.01 23.67
CA LYS A 734 33.46 -17.66 22.82
C LYS A 734 33.62 -18.54 21.58
N LYS A 735 32.52 -19.14 21.09
CA LYS A 735 32.48 -19.94 19.87
C LYS A 735 31.66 -19.26 18.78
N CYS A 736 31.97 -19.61 17.56
CA CYS A 736 31.10 -19.39 16.41
C CYS A 736 30.34 -20.68 16.08
N LEU A 737 29.24 -20.55 15.35
CA LEU A 737 28.63 -21.62 14.56
C LEU A 737 28.64 -21.19 13.10
N TYR A 738 28.87 -22.13 12.19
CA TYR A 738 28.90 -21.93 10.74
C TYR A 738 27.74 -22.66 10.06
N ILE A 739 26.97 -21.92 9.28
CA ILE A 739 25.70 -22.32 8.68
C ILE A 739 25.79 -22.14 7.16
N THR A 740 25.83 -23.24 6.39
CA THR A 740 25.97 -23.20 4.92
C THR A 740 24.74 -23.71 4.16
N GLN A 741 24.59 -23.27 2.93
CA GLN A 741 23.67 -23.83 1.95
C GLN A 741 23.95 -25.33 1.68
N ASN A 742 25.21 -25.77 1.73
CA ASN A 742 25.66 -27.11 1.32
C ASN A 742 27.05 -27.46 1.90
N THR A 743 27.12 -28.41 2.83
CA THR A 743 28.35 -28.94 3.44
C THR A 743 29.35 -29.43 2.39
N SER A 744 28.89 -30.19 1.40
CA SER A 744 29.75 -30.72 0.33
C SER A 744 30.28 -29.64 -0.63
N ALA A 745 29.77 -28.41 -0.58
CA ALA A 745 30.38 -27.25 -1.23
C ALA A 745 31.31 -26.51 -0.26
N PHE A 746 30.85 -26.25 0.97
CA PHE A 746 31.62 -25.60 2.03
C PHE A 746 32.95 -26.31 2.30
N GLN A 747 32.94 -27.63 2.51
CA GLN A 747 34.14 -28.41 2.81
C GLN A 747 35.13 -28.40 1.63
N ARG A 748 34.66 -28.31 0.38
CA ARG A 748 35.54 -28.23 -0.80
C ARG A 748 36.24 -26.88 -0.94
N GLU A 749 35.58 -25.77 -0.64
CA GLU A 749 36.23 -24.44 -0.69
C GLU A 749 37.05 -24.15 0.59
N THR A 750 36.68 -24.69 1.75
CA THR A 750 37.30 -24.35 3.04
C THR A 750 38.23 -25.41 3.63
N GLY A 751 38.10 -26.68 3.25
CA GLY A 751 38.86 -27.81 3.79
C GLY A 751 38.35 -28.39 5.12
N TRP A 752 37.20 -27.94 5.65
CA TRP A 752 36.62 -28.42 6.92
C TRP A 752 35.07 -28.40 6.90
N LYS A 753 34.42 -29.06 7.87
CA LYS A 753 32.94 -29.18 7.93
C LYS A 753 32.29 -28.03 8.72
N PRO A 754 31.15 -27.47 8.25
CA PRO A 754 30.34 -26.49 8.98
C PRO A 754 29.62 -27.16 10.16
N ASP A 755 29.04 -26.35 11.06
CA ASP A 755 28.22 -26.85 12.16
C ASP A 755 26.79 -27.21 11.72
N PHE A 756 26.27 -26.55 10.67
CA PHE A 756 24.93 -26.76 10.12
C PHE A 756 24.88 -26.60 8.60
N GLU A 757 23.94 -27.31 7.95
CA GLU A 757 23.49 -26.99 6.59
C GLU A 757 21.96 -26.74 6.50
N TYR A 758 21.51 -26.02 5.46
CA TYR A 758 20.11 -25.52 5.39
C TYR A 758 19.34 -25.65 4.07
N ALA A 759 20.00 -25.93 2.94
CA ALA A 759 19.30 -25.94 1.64
C ALA A 759 19.19 -27.34 1.00
N VAL A 760 20.19 -28.20 1.25
CA VAL A 760 20.27 -29.61 0.84
C VAL A 760 20.81 -30.45 2.00
N ASP A 761 20.47 -31.74 2.01
CA ASP A 761 21.12 -32.75 2.86
C ASP A 761 22.27 -33.36 2.02
N SER A 762 23.46 -32.80 2.18
CA SER A 762 24.66 -33.12 1.40
C SER A 762 25.71 -33.89 2.21
N ASN A 763 25.58 -33.90 3.54
CA ASN A 763 26.47 -34.64 4.43
C ASN A 763 25.74 -34.99 5.74
N HIS A 764 25.25 -36.23 5.85
CA HIS A 764 24.41 -36.67 6.99
C HIS A 764 25.10 -36.60 8.37
N ASP A 765 26.41 -36.33 8.44
CA ASP A 765 27.11 -36.06 9.71
C ASP A 765 26.86 -34.63 10.23
N VAL A 766 26.40 -33.70 9.37
CA VAL A 766 26.13 -32.30 9.70
C VAL A 766 24.62 -32.11 9.94
N PRO A 767 24.20 -31.54 11.09
CA PRO A 767 22.81 -31.24 11.35
C PRO A 767 22.15 -30.32 10.31
N GLN A 768 20.98 -30.72 9.83
CA GLN A 768 20.12 -29.92 8.95
C GLN A 768 19.26 -28.93 9.78
N MET A 769 19.17 -27.67 9.34
CA MET A 769 18.25 -26.67 9.91
C MET A 769 16.82 -26.84 9.37
N GLU A 770 15.81 -26.46 10.16
CA GLU A 770 14.41 -26.50 9.68
C GLU A 770 14.16 -25.36 8.68
N LYS A 771 13.83 -25.74 7.43
CA LYS A 771 13.80 -24.86 6.27
C LYS A 771 12.38 -24.39 5.94
N HIS A 772 12.09 -23.11 6.18
CA HIS A 772 10.82 -22.49 5.79
C HIS A 772 11.03 -21.59 4.56
N LYS A 773 10.70 -22.14 3.38
CA LYS A 773 11.03 -21.60 2.04
C LYS A 773 12.54 -21.68 1.75
N THR A 774 12.95 -21.48 0.51
CA THR A 774 14.38 -21.52 0.14
C THR A 774 15.03 -20.17 0.40
N LEU A 775 15.91 -20.12 1.41
CA LEU A 775 16.84 -19.01 1.61
C LEU A 775 17.85 -18.98 0.46
N ILE A 776 18.02 -17.80 -0.13
CA ILE A 776 18.99 -17.45 -1.17
C ILE A 776 19.46 -16.04 -0.83
N LEU A 777 20.76 -15.78 -0.89
CA LEU A 777 21.35 -14.47 -0.64
C LEU A 777 21.47 -13.69 -1.96
N SER A 778 21.45 -12.36 -1.90
CA SER A 778 21.35 -11.52 -3.08
C SER A 778 22.73 -10.99 -3.47
N ASN A 779 23.27 -11.43 -4.61
CA ASN A 779 24.58 -10.98 -5.11
C ASN A 779 24.72 -9.45 -5.27
N ASN A 780 23.61 -8.70 -5.33
CA ASN A 780 23.61 -7.25 -5.51
C ASN A 780 23.39 -6.48 -4.19
N GLY A 781 23.05 -7.16 -3.10
CA GLY A 781 22.70 -6.55 -1.82
C GLY A 781 21.41 -7.05 -1.20
N GLY A 782 21.32 -6.98 0.12
CA GLY A 782 20.25 -7.53 0.94
C GLY A 782 20.43 -7.25 2.43
N ALA A 783 19.50 -7.74 3.25
CA ALA A 783 19.57 -7.66 4.71
C ALA A 783 19.41 -9.06 5.30
N VAL A 784 20.36 -9.49 6.12
CA VAL A 784 20.39 -10.81 6.77
C VAL A 784 20.36 -10.61 8.28
N ALA A 785 19.31 -11.09 8.93
CA ALA A 785 19.12 -10.96 10.38
C ALA A 785 19.15 -12.31 11.09
N LEU A 786 19.81 -12.32 12.25
CA LEU A 786 19.63 -13.33 13.28
C LEU A 786 18.44 -12.92 14.15
N LYS A 787 17.48 -13.84 14.30
CA LYS A 787 16.22 -13.64 15.00
C LYS A 787 16.10 -14.65 16.14
N ASP A 788 15.59 -14.23 17.29
CA ASP A 788 15.18 -15.18 18.32
C ASP A 788 13.86 -15.88 17.93
N ARG A 789 13.39 -16.82 18.76
CA ARG A 789 12.16 -17.59 18.50
C ARG A 789 10.87 -16.76 18.50
N TYR A 790 10.95 -15.45 18.73
CA TYR A 790 9.85 -14.48 18.79
C TYR A 790 10.08 -13.29 17.82
N ASN A 791 10.83 -13.46 16.72
CA ASN A 791 11.06 -12.41 15.69
C ASN A 791 11.81 -11.14 16.18
N HIS A 792 12.31 -11.08 17.42
CA HIS A 792 13.18 -9.98 17.81
C HIS A 792 14.48 -10.08 17.01
N THR A 793 14.92 -8.97 16.42
CA THR A 793 16.26 -8.88 15.81
C THR A 793 17.29 -8.96 16.94
N VAL A 794 18.18 -9.95 16.85
CA VAL A 794 19.30 -10.12 17.79
C VAL A 794 20.55 -9.44 17.23
N ASP A 795 20.80 -9.63 15.93
CA ASP A 795 21.78 -8.90 15.12
C ASP A 795 21.35 -8.91 13.65
N ILE A 796 21.87 -7.97 12.86
CA ILE A 796 21.58 -7.83 11.44
C ILE A 796 22.79 -7.26 10.68
N VAL A 797 22.99 -7.75 9.45
CA VAL A 797 23.92 -7.15 8.49
C VAL A 797 23.17 -6.77 7.21
N VAL A 798 23.30 -5.51 6.81
CA VAL A 798 22.77 -4.95 5.57
C VAL A 798 23.94 -4.68 4.62
N TYR A 799 23.88 -5.16 3.38
CA TYR A 799 25.00 -5.13 2.44
C TYR A 799 24.55 -4.84 1.00
N GLY A 800 25.50 -4.42 0.16
CA GLY A 800 25.29 -4.14 -1.27
C GLY A 800 24.55 -2.84 -1.55
N ASP A 801 23.97 -2.72 -2.75
CA ASP A 801 23.35 -1.47 -3.24
C ASP A 801 21.83 -1.46 -3.00
N ILE A 802 21.44 -1.33 -1.74
CA ILE A 802 20.03 -1.22 -1.32
C ILE A 802 19.81 -0.08 -0.31
N ASN A 803 18.59 0.46 -0.30
CA ASN A 803 18.11 1.26 0.83
C ASN A 803 17.39 0.35 1.84
N TYR A 804 17.63 0.55 3.13
CA TYR A 804 17.04 -0.25 4.21
C TYR A 804 16.61 0.68 5.36
N GLU A 805 15.32 0.65 5.68
CA GLU A 805 14.66 1.62 6.58
C GLU A 805 13.91 0.92 7.74
N ASP A 806 14.20 -0.36 8.00
CA ASP A 806 13.57 -1.18 9.04
C ASP A 806 14.50 -1.34 10.27
N ASP A 807 14.01 -1.93 11.35
CA ASP A 807 14.71 -2.00 12.64
C ASP A 807 16.06 -2.72 12.57
N GLY A 808 17.01 -2.18 13.33
CA GLY A 808 18.25 -2.85 13.69
C GLY A 808 19.49 -2.45 12.90
N TRP A 809 19.40 -1.62 11.86
CA TRP A 809 20.58 -1.13 11.14
C TRP A 809 20.59 0.40 11.05
N ASN A 810 21.77 1.00 11.22
CA ASN A 810 21.94 2.46 11.25
C ASN A 810 22.89 2.92 10.14
N GLY A 811 22.36 3.71 9.20
CA GLY A 811 23.13 4.29 8.09
C GLY A 811 23.28 3.33 6.90
N PRO A 812 24.25 3.57 6.00
CA PRO A 812 24.34 2.86 4.72
C PRO A 812 24.71 1.38 4.90
N PRO A 813 24.42 0.52 3.89
CA PRO A 813 24.89 -0.86 3.88
C PRO A 813 26.42 -0.99 3.93
N VAL A 814 26.88 -2.19 4.30
CA VAL A 814 28.23 -2.65 3.96
C VAL A 814 28.36 -2.62 2.44
N LYS A 815 29.43 -2.02 1.91
CA LYS A 815 29.66 -1.93 0.46
C LYS A 815 29.63 -3.32 -0.18
N ASP A 816 29.14 -3.38 -1.42
CA ASP A 816 29.16 -4.62 -2.19
C ASP A 816 30.59 -5.17 -2.31
N SER A 817 30.68 -6.50 -2.33
CA SER A 817 31.92 -7.25 -2.29
C SER A 817 31.99 -8.22 -3.46
N ASP A 818 33.20 -8.36 -4.03
CA ASP A 818 33.40 -9.19 -5.22
C ASP A 818 32.94 -10.64 -4.99
N MET A 819 32.58 -11.30 -6.08
CA MET A 819 32.48 -12.76 -6.17
C MET A 819 33.66 -13.45 -5.46
N GLY A 820 33.35 -14.38 -4.55
CA GLY A 820 34.35 -15.09 -3.75
C GLY A 820 34.82 -14.37 -2.48
N VAL A 821 34.25 -13.20 -2.12
CA VAL A 821 34.55 -12.48 -0.86
C VAL A 821 33.59 -12.90 0.26
N VAL A 822 34.16 -13.10 1.44
CA VAL A 822 33.44 -13.19 2.71
C VAL A 822 33.42 -11.80 3.35
N LEU A 823 32.25 -11.23 3.62
CA LEU A 823 32.15 -10.08 4.51
C LEU A 823 32.43 -10.56 5.93
N LYS A 824 33.35 -9.89 6.64
CA LYS A 824 33.77 -10.28 7.99
C LYS A 824 33.74 -9.10 8.95
N ARG A 825 33.08 -9.30 10.09
CA ARG A 825 32.93 -8.31 11.15
C ARG A 825 34.28 -8.08 11.83
N ASN A 826 34.58 -6.82 12.13
CA ASN A 826 35.76 -6.35 12.84
C ASN A 826 35.74 -6.84 14.29
N PHE A 827 36.92 -7.19 14.82
CA PHE A 827 37.12 -7.57 16.21
C PHE A 827 38.13 -6.64 16.89
N HIS A 828 37.91 -6.37 18.17
CA HIS A 828 38.84 -5.66 19.03
C HIS A 828 39.08 -6.48 20.30
N HIS A 829 40.34 -6.85 20.58
CA HIS A 829 40.71 -7.73 21.71
C HIS A 829 39.88 -9.04 21.78
N ASN A 830 39.63 -9.70 20.64
CA ASN A 830 38.80 -10.90 20.50
C ASN A 830 37.33 -10.74 20.95
N LEU A 831 36.81 -9.51 20.95
CA LEU A 831 35.39 -9.21 21.01
C LEU A 831 34.95 -8.59 19.68
N PRO A 832 33.80 -8.98 19.10
CA PRO A 832 33.29 -8.36 17.88
C PRO A 832 32.91 -6.91 18.15
N ILE A 833 33.14 -6.04 17.17
CA ILE A 833 32.62 -4.67 17.17
C ILE A 833 31.19 -4.72 16.66
N ASP A 834 30.27 -4.16 17.43
CA ASP A 834 28.89 -3.97 17.01
C ASP A 834 28.41 -2.56 17.35
N THR A 835 28.18 -1.78 16.31
CA THR A 835 27.52 -0.48 16.29
C THR A 835 26.22 -0.54 15.49
N ASN A 836 25.90 -1.70 14.91
CA ASN A 836 24.85 -1.90 13.91
C ASN A 836 25.04 -0.95 12.70
N THR A 837 26.29 -0.80 12.23
CA THR A 837 26.64 0.03 11.06
C THR A 837 27.65 -0.67 10.14
N CYS A 838 27.80 -0.17 8.91
CA CYS A 838 28.79 -0.69 7.97
C CYS A 838 30.26 -0.59 8.43
N ASN A 839 30.56 0.24 9.43
CA ASN A 839 31.90 0.32 10.04
C ASN A 839 32.29 -0.97 10.77
N ASP A 840 31.30 -1.72 11.25
CA ASP A 840 31.52 -3.02 11.90
C ASP A 840 32.10 -4.06 10.92
N TRP A 841 32.04 -3.82 9.61
CA TRP A 841 32.45 -4.75 8.55
C TRP A 841 33.53 -4.16 7.62
N ASN A 842 33.92 -2.91 7.86
CA ASN A 842 34.90 -2.18 7.05
C ASN A 842 36.32 -2.68 7.35
N ASN A 843 36.69 -3.80 6.73
CA ASN A 843 38.03 -4.38 6.76
C ASN A 843 38.86 -3.88 5.57
N ILE A 844 40.15 -3.62 5.79
CA ILE A 844 41.10 -3.37 4.69
C ILE A 844 41.43 -4.68 3.97
N ARG A 845 41.55 -5.77 4.74
CA ARG A 845 41.80 -7.11 4.25
C ARG A 845 40.57 -7.66 3.51
N ARG A 846 40.75 -8.07 2.25
CA ARG A 846 39.75 -8.81 1.47
C ARG A 846 39.80 -10.29 1.83
N TYR A 847 38.90 -10.75 2.69
CA TYR A 847 38.78 -12.18 3.02
C TYR A 847 38.17 -12.94 1.83
N GLY A 848 38.97 -13.78 1.18
CA GLY A 848 38.48 -14.75 0.19
C GLY A 848 37.91 -16.00 0.87
N ILE A 849 36.90 -16.62 0.25
CA ILE A 849 36.41 -17.94 0.69
C ILE A 849 37.58 -18.94 0.82
N GLY A 850 37.62 -19.66 1.94
CA GLY A 850 38.63 -20.69 2.21
C GLY A 850 40.01 -20.19 2.61
N GLN A 851 40.30 -18.88 2.57
CA GLN A 851 41.58 -18.33 3.04
C GLN A 851 41.81 -18.64 4.54
N SER A 852 43.08 -18.74 4.92
CA SER A 852 43.47 -18.87 6.33
C SER A 852 43.14 -17.62 7.15
N ASP A 853 43.15 -17.75 8.48
CA ASP A 853 42.99 -16.62 9.40
C ASP A 853 43.95 -16.78 10.60
N PHE A 854 45.26 -16.76 10.31
CA PHE A 854 46.30 -16.94 11.32
C PHE A 854 46.47 -15.66 12.17
N SER A 855 46.13 -15.75 13.46
CA SER A 855 46.37 -14.70 14.46
C SER A 855 47.82 -14.17 14.46
N TYR A 856 48.01 -12.86 14.66
CA TYR A 856 49.27 -12.25 15.07
C TYR A 856 49.91 -13.04 16.24
N GLN A 857 51.20 -13.40 16.14
CA GLN A 857 51.94 -14.08 17.21
C GLN A 857 53.41 -13.63 17.26
N THR A 858 53.92 -13.43 18.48
CA THR A 858 55.33 -13.13 18.74
C THR A 858 55.96 -14.23 19.59
N ILE A 859 56.99 -14.88 19.05
CA ILE A 859 57.64 -16.06 19.61
C ILE A 859 59.00 -15.66 20.20
N ASN A 860 59.08 -15.62 21.53
CA ASN A 860 60.34 -15.47 22.26
C ASN A 860 61.02 -16.83 22.44
N PHE A 861 62.30 -16.95 22.05
CA PHE A 861 63.08 -18.17 22.21
C PHE A 861 64.59 -17.92 22.36
N THR A 862 65.28 -18.84 23.04
CA THR A 862 66.74 -18.99 22.94
C THR A 862 67.03 -20.10 21.93
N GLY A 863 68.04 -19.93 21.07
CA GLY A 863 68.36 -20.89 20.01
C GLY A 863 69.45 -20.38 19.06
N GLU A 864 69.44 -20.88 17.83
CA GLU A 864 70.41 -20.53 16.79
C GLU A 864 69.73 -19.97 15.53
N ILE A 865 70.21 -18.84 15.04
CA ILE A 865 69.83 -18.24 13.75
C ILE A 865 71.07 -18.17 12.85
N LYS A 866 70.96 -18.56 11.57
CA LYS A 866 71.98 -18.31 10.54
C LYS A 866 71.41 -17.34 9.50
N THR A 867 72.06 -16.20 9.31
CA THR A 867 71.72 -15.22 8.26
C THR A 867 72.52 -15.49 7.00
N PHE A 868 71.93 -15.24 5.82
CA PHE A 868 72.62 -15.33 4.53
C PHE A 868 72.01 -14.36 3.51
N VAL A 869 72.70 -14.17 2.38
CA VAL A 869 72.19 -13.39 1.24
C VAL A 869 72.57 -14.05 -0.09
N SER A 870 71.74 -13.79 -1.10
CA SER A 870 72.03 -14.12 -2.49
C SER A 870 72.60 -12.88 -3.21
N PRO A 871 73.54 -13.02 -4.15
CA PRO A 871 74.10 -14.28 -4.64
C PRO A 871 75.19 -14.87 -3.72
N ASP A 872 75.75 -14.10 -2.78
CA ASP A 872 77.03 -14.39 -2.12
C ASP A 872 77.17 -15.78 -1.47
N CYS A 873 76.11 -16.32 -0.86
CA CYS A 873 76.20 -17.54 -0.06
C CYS A 873 74.90 -18.34 0.12
N SER A 874 73.83 -17.99 -0.59
CA SER A 874 72.51 -18.65 -0.49
C SER A 874 72.57 -20.15 -0.80
N PHE A 875 73.15 -20.55 -1.93
CA PHE A 875 73.25 -21.96 -2.34
C PHE A 875 74.01 -22.81 -1.29
N GLU A 876 75.12 -22.31 -0.74
CA GLU A 876 75.86 -22.98 0.33
C GLU A 876 75.00 -23.11 1.60
N ALA A 877 74.38 -22.01 2.05
CA ALA A 877 73.60 -21.98 3.29
C ALA A 877 72.38 -22.89 3.27
N ILE A 878 71.68 -23.00 2.13
CA ILE A 878 70.48 -23.84 1.98
C ILE A 878 70.88 -25.32 1.89
N VAL A 879 71.85 -25.66 1.03
CA VAL A 879 72.26 -27.06 0.83
C VAL A 879 72.87 -27.66 2.10
N GLU A 880 73.57 -26.86 2.91
CA GLU A 880 74.06 -27.27 4.24
C GLU A 880 72.92 -27.69 5.20
N GLU A 881 71.72 -27.12 5.09
CA GLU A 881 70.56 -27.53 5.89
C GLU A 881 69.77 -28.67 5.23
N LEU A 882 69.65 -28.71 3.90
CA LEU A 882 69.06 -29.86 3.18
C LEU A 882 69.83 -31.15 3.48
N HIS A 883 71.16 -31.08 3.55
CA HIS A 883 72.03 -32.22 3.90
C HIS A 883 71.89 -32.67 5.35
N LYS A 884 71.37 -31.82 6.26
CA LYS A 884 71.09 -32.15 7.67
C LYS A 884 69.70 -32.72 7.91
N ALA A 885 68.79 -32.66 6.94
CA ALA A 885 67.45 -33.21 7.09
C ALA A 885 67.50 -34.72 7.33
N THR A 886 66.71 -35.20 8.30
CA THR A 886 66.69 -36.60 8.78
C THR A 886 65.32 -37.26 8.74
N GLU A 887 64.23 -36.49 8.74
CA GLU A 887 62.86 -36.97 8.82
C GLU A 887 62.01 -36.39 7.68
N THR A 888 61.93 -35.06 7.58
CA THR A 888 60.95 -34.35 6.74
C THR A 888 61.45 -33.00 6.20
N ILE A 889 61.02 -32.66 4.98
CA ILE A 889 61.12 -31.31 4.41
C ILE A 889 59.75 -30.92 3.85
N TYR A 890 59.26 -29.76 4.26
CA TYR A 890 58.06 -29.13 3.73
C TYR A 890 58.47 -27.83 3.06
N LEU A 891 58.38 -27.75 1.73
CA LEU A 891 58.85 -26.63 0.91
C LEU A 891 57.65 -25.97 0.22
N ASN A 892 57.38 -24.72 0.54
CA ASN A 892 56.42 -23.87 -0.16
C ASN A 892 57.22 -22.91 -1.07
N MET A 893 56.87 -22.88 -2.36
CA MET A 893 57.65 -22.16 -3.37
C MET A 893 56.81 -21.79 -4.60
N TYR A 894 56.76 -20.50 -4.92
CA TYR A 894 56.09 -19.97 -6.11
C TYR A 894 56.63 -20.47 -7.47
N GLU A 895 57.95 -20.61 -7.61
CA GLU A 895 58.63 -21.06 -8.84
C GLU A 895 59.88 -21.89 -8.48
N PHE A 896 60.02 -23.05 -9.10
CA PHE A 896 61.12 -24.00 -8.93
C PHE A 896 61.75 -24.34 -10.30
N THR A 897 62.80 -23.59 -10.69
CA THR A 897 63.49 -23.80 -11.98
C THR A 897 64.99 -24.05 -11.87
N ASP A 898 65.57 -24.10 -10.65
CA ASP A 898 66.99 -24.44 -10.48
C ASP A 898 67.25 -25.97 -10.51
N PRO A 899 68.02 -26.47 -11.49
CA PRO A 899 68.25 -27.89 -11.66
C PRO A 899 69.33 -28.46 -10.72
N PHE A 900 70.07 -27.60 -10.00
CA PHE A 900 71.04 -28.05 -9.00
C PHE A 900 70.32 -28.33 -7.67
N LEU A 901 69.46 -27.42 -7.20
CA LEU A 901 68.61 -27.65 -6.02
C LEU A 901 67.67 -28.85 -6.22
N CYS A 902 67.16 -29.06 -7.44
CA CYS A 902 66.46 -30.29 -7.80
C CYS A 902 67.27 -31.56 -7.47
N ASN A 903 68.56 -31.58 -7.82
CA ASN A 903 69.43 -32.72 -7.53
C ASN A 903 69.67 -32.87 -6.02
N GLU A 904 69.86 -31.78 -5.27
CA GLU A 904 70.07 -31.84 -3.82
C GLU A 904 68.82 -32.33 -3.06
N LEU A 905 67.61 -32.02 -3.55
CA LEU A 905 66.36 -32.63 -3.05
C LEU A 905 66.27 -34.12 -3.40
N ILE A 906 66.66 -34.53 -4.61
CA ILE A 906 66.69 -35.94 -5.03
C ILE A 906 67.72 -36.76 -4.22
N GLU A 907 68.92 -36.23 -3.96
CA GLU A 907 69.88 -36.86 -3.06
C GLU A 907 69.40 -36.88 -1.59
N THR A 908 68.44 -36.03 -1.22
CA THR A 908 67.81 -36.03 0.10
C THR A 908 66.67 -37.04 0.20
N LEU A 909 65.85 -37.22 -0.84
CA LEU A 909 64.89 -38.32 -0.98
C LEU A 909 65.59 -39.69 -0.90
N LYS A 910 66.76 -39.84 -1.55
CA LYS A 910 67.59 -41.07 -1.49
C LYS A 910 68.11 -41.40 -0.08
N ARG A 911 68.08 -40.46 0.88
CA ARG A 911 68.37 -40.71 2.30
C ARG A 911 67.13 -41.13 3.10
N ASN A 912 65.98 -41.37 2.44
CA ASN A 912 64.66 -41.64 3.01
C ASN A 912 64.01 -40.47 3.77
N VAL A 913 64.44 -39.24 3.51
CA VAL A 913 63.77 -38.03 4.03
C VAL A 913 62.50 -37.78 3.22
N SER A 914 61.35 -37.60 3.89
CA SER A 914 60.08 -37.33 3.19
C SER A 914 59.98 -35.86 2.77
N ILE A 915 59.87 -35.59 1.48
CA ILE A 915 59.78 -34.21 0.94
C ILE A 915 58.37 -33.93 0.40
N TYR A 916 57.83 -32.76 0.75
CA TYR A 916 56.53 -32.23 0.34
C TYR A 916 56.71 -30.84 -0.29
N LEU A 917 56.28 -30.64 -1.54
CA LEU A 917 56.39 -29.38 -2.30
C LEU A 917 55.02 -28.78 -2.60
N PHE A 918 54.71 -27.60 -2.07
CA PHE A 918 53.51 -26.84 -2.42
C PHE A 918 53.90 -25.65 -3.32
N LEU A 919 53.27 -25.52 -4.49
CA LEU A 919 53.58 -24.47 -5.48
C LEU A 919 52.31 -23.80 -6.04
N ASP A 920 52.51 -22.72 -6.78
CA ASP A 920 51.47 -22.10 -7.60
C ASP A 920 51.21 -22.93 -8.88
N GLY A 921 49.94 -23.26 -9.16
CA GLY A 921 49.54 -24.02 -10.35
C GLY A 921 49.34 -23.17 -11.61
N SER A 922 49.48 -21.84 -11.53
CA SER A 922 49.37 -20.90 -12.65
C SER A 922 50.15 -19.58 -12.38
N PRO A 923 51.47 -19.65 -12.13
CA PRO A 923 52.31 -18.46 -11.90
C PRO A 923 52.30 -17.51 -13.11
N VAL A 924 52.75 -16.27 -12.91
CA VAL A 924 52.76 -15.21 -13.95
C VAL A 924 53.69 -15.58 -15.11
N GLY A 925 53.10 -16.17 -16.16
CA GLY A 925 53.80 -16.72 -17.34
C GLY A 925 53.40 -18.17 -17.65
N GLY A 926 52.82 -18.88 -16.68
CA GLY A 926 52.58 -20.32 -16.70
C GLY A 926 53.79 -21.12 -16.21
N ILE A 927 53.56 -22.36 -15.79
CA ILE A 927 54.60 -23.29 -15.34
C ILE A 927 55.56 -23.57 -16.52
N GLU A 928 56.85 -23.24 -16.36
CA GLU A 928 57.85 -23.44 -17.42
C GLU A 928 58.07 -24.94 -17.72
N ASP A 929 58.40 -25.28 -18.96
CA ASP A 929 58.75 -26.67 -19.34
C ASP A 929 59.95 -27.23 -18.56
N ARG A 930 60.84 -26.37 -18.06
CA ARG A 930 61.91 -26.78 -17.14
C ARG A 930 61.35 -27.24 -15.80
N GLU A 931 60.49 -26.43 -15.20
CA GLU A 931 59.85 -26.71 -13.90
C GLU A 931 59.06 -28.01 -13.94
N LYS A 932 58.25 -28.20 -15.00
CA LYS A 932 57.57 -29.48 -15.27
C LYS A 932 58.51 -30.68 -15.17
N ILE A 933 59.69 -30.63 -15.81
CA ILE A 933 60.67 -31.74 -15.77
C ILE A 933 61.28 -31.90 -14.38
N LEU A 934 61.60 -30.81 -13.66
CA LEU A 934 62.18 -30.89 -12.31
C LEU A 934 61.18 -31.46 -11.30
N LEU A 935 59.91 -31.04 -11.35
CA LEU A 935 58.86 -31.54 -10.47
C LEU A 935 58.51 -33.00 -10.77
N ASN A 936 58.40 -33.39 -12.05
CA ASN A 936 58.25 -34.82 -12.42
C ASN A 936 59.41 -35.67 -11.85
N LYS A 937 60.68 -35.24 -11.99
CA LYS A 937 61.83 -35.97 -11.42
C LYS A 937 61.77 -36.12 -9.90
N ILE A 938 61.32 -35.08 -9.19
CA ILE A 938 61.16 -35.13 -7.73
C ILE A 938 60.07 -36.15 -7.36
N ALA A 939 58.95 -36.18 -8.10
CA ALA A 939 57.88 -37.16 -7.92
C ALA A 939 58.30 -38.61 -8.26
N GLU A 940 59.03 -38.81 -9.36
CA GLU A 940 59.63 -40.10 -9.73
C GLU A 940 60.56 -40.67 -8.64
N ASN A 941 61.17 -39.80 -7.82
CA ASN A 941 62.03 -40.17 -6.69
C ASN A 941 61.27 -40.21 -5.34
N GLY A 942 59.93 -40.16 -5.35
CA GLY A 942 59.07 -40.30 -4.17
C GLY A 942 58.76 -39.00 -3.42
N GLY A 943 59.16 -37.84 -3.96
CA GLY A 943 58.73 -36.54 -3.45
C GLY A 943 57.24 -36.31 -3.70
N LYS A 944 56.53 -35.75 -2.73
CA LYS A 944 55.11 -35.43 -2.86
C LYS A 944 54.96 -33.99 -3.31
N ILE A 945 54.14 -33.73 -4.31
CA ILE A 945 53.98 -32.38 -4.88
C ILE A 945 52.49 -32.07 -5.00
N ARG A 946 52.09 -30.86 -4.60
CA ARG A 946 50.73 -30.32 -4.77
C ARG A 946 50.79 -28.86 -5.22
N PHE A 947 49.71 -28.41 -5.84
CA PHE A 947 49.59 -27.06 -6.39
C PHE A 947 48.31 -26.38 -5.91
N ILE A 948 48.35 -25.07 -5.69
CA ILE A 948 47.10 -24.28 -5.66
C ILE A 948 46.63 -24.00 -7.10
N VAL A 949 45.40 -24.38 -7.43
CA VAL A 949 44.88 -24.37 -8.82
C VAL A 949 43.55 -23.64 -8.90
N ASN A 950 43.37 -22.83 -9.95
CA ASN A 950 42.11 -22.14 -10.28
C ASN A 950 41.50 -22.73 -11.58
N ASP A 951 40.95 -23.94 -11.49
CA ASP A 951 40.27 -24.62 -12.60
C ASP A 951 38.76 -24.29 -12.65
N LYS A 952 38.44 -23.14 -13.28
CA LYS A 952 37.07 -22.66 -13.45
C LYS A 952 36.18 -23.60 -14.29
N LYS A 953 36.75 -24.52 -15.07
CA LYS A 953 35.99 -25.49 -15.88
C LYS A 953 35.40 -26.59 -14.98
N ASN A 954 36.17 -27.04 -13.99
CA ASN A 954 35.73 -28.01 -12.98
C ASN A 954 35.13 -27.36 -11.72
N LYS A 955 34.87 -26.05 -11.75
CA LYS A 955 34.37 -25.21 -10.64
C LYS A 955 35.30 -25.17 -9.42
N VAL A 956 36.59 -25.18 -9.67
CA VAL A 956 37.65 -24.99 -8.67
C VAL A 956 38.16 -23.55 -8.76
N PHE A 957 38.27 -22.89 -7.62
CA PHE A 957 38.67 -21.49 -7.50
C PHE A 957 39.71 -21.39 -6.39
N ALA A 958 40.89 -20.84 -6.70
CA ALA A 958 41.97 -20.72 -5.74
C ALA A 958 41.61 -19.69 -4.65
N ARG A 959 41.81 -20.04 -3.38
CA ARG A 959 41.57 -19.11 -2.24
C ARG A 959 42.49 -17.89 -2.24
N TYR A 960 43.67 -17.99 -2.87
CA TYR A 960 44.60 -16.87 -3.07
C TYR A 960 44.73 -16.52 -4.55
N SER A 961 45.12 -15.28 -4.85
CA SER A 961 45.40 -14.85 -6.23
C SER A 961 46.67 -15.49 -6.81
N TYR A 962 47.67 -15.73 -5.96
CA TYR A 962 48.88 -16.51 -6.21
C TYR A 962 49.37 -17.11 -4.88
N ASP A 963 50.06 -18.25 -4.91
CA ASP A 963 50.92 -18.68 -3.81
C ASP A 963 52.34 -18.17 -4.02
N HIS A 964 52.59 -16.94 -3.56
CA HIS A 964 53.87 -16.28 -3.73
C HIS A 964 54.80 -16.44 -2.51
N ALA A 965 54.47 -17.28 -1.54
CA ALA A 965 55.36 -17.55 -0.41
C ALA A 965 56.64 -18.32 -0.85
N LYS A 966 57.72 -18.17 -0.06
CA LYS A 966 58.99 -18.91 -0.21
C LYS A 966 59.54 -19.25 1.18
N TYR A 967 59.29 -20.47 1.64
CA TYR A 967 59.82 -20.97 2.91
C TYR A 967 59.91 -22.50 2.92
N LEU A 968 60.76 -23.04 3.78
CA LEU A 968 60.74 -24.46 4.09
C LEU A 968 60.89 -24.76 5.58
N VAL A 969 60.23 -25.82 6.03
CA VAL A 969 60.35 -26.39 7.37
C VAL A 969 61.06 -27.74 7.29
N ILE A 970 62.14 -27.91 8.05
CA ILE A 970 62.95 -29.12 8.11
C ILE A 970 62.81 -29.78 9.48
N ASP A 971 62.49 -31.08 9.49
CA ASP A 971 62.38 -31.97 10.66
C ASP A 971 61.51 -31.44 11.81
N ASN A 972 60.57 -30.53 11.51
CA ASN A 972 59.81 -29.69 12.46
C ASN A 972 60.68 -29.03 13.56
N LYS A 973 61.90 -28.61 13.20
CA LYS A 973 62.92 -28.04 14.10
C LYS A 973 63.56 -26.76 13.54
N THR A 974 63.64 -26.63 12.22
CA THR A 974 64.26 -25.52 11.50
C THR A 974 63.29 -24.94 10.48
N VAL A 975 63.27 -23.61 10.33
CA VAL A 975 62.60 -22.90 9.22
C VAL A 975 63.62 -22.12 8.42
N ILE A 976 63.49 -22.11 7.10
CA ILE A 976 64.21 -21.20 6.19
C ILE A 976 63.17 -20.29 5.52
N ILE A 977 63.41 -18.98 5.49
CA ILE A 977 62.51 -17.97 4.92
C ILE A 977 63.33 -17.04 4.02
N GLU A 978 62.83 -16.77 2.81
CA GLU A 978 63.61 -16.13 1.74
C GLU A 978 62.78 -15.14 0.91
N SER A 979 63.44 -14.19 0.24
CA SER A 979 62.80 -13.31 -0.75
C SER A 979 62.76 -13.90 -2.17
N CYS A 980 63.54 -14.94 -2.43
CA CYS A 980 63.85 -15.49 -3.74
C CYS A 980 63.04 -16.73 -4.12
N ASN A 981 62.66 -16.84 -5.39
CA ASN A 981 62.25 -18.10 -5.99
C ASN A 981 63.45 -19.06 -6.10
N TRP A 982 63.22 -20.38 -6.13
CA TRP A 982 64.28 -21.38 -6.33
C TRP A 982 64.60 -21.54 -7.81
N VAL A 983 65.18 -20.48 -8.37
CA VAL A 983 65.59 -20.32 -9.77
C VAL A 983 67.07 -19.94 -9.84
N LYS A 984 67.73 -20.18 -10.99
CA LYS A 984 69.19 -19.97 -11.16
C LYS A 984 69.72 -18.57 -10.79
N THR A 985 68.85 -17.55 -10.79
CA THR A 985 69.18 -16.17 -10.37
C THR A 985 68.81 -15.89 -8.92
N GLY A 986 67.86 -16.63 -8.33
CA GLY A 986 67.44 -16.47 -6.93
C GLY A 986 68.37 -17.21 -5.96
N VAL A 987 68.74 -18.45 -6.27
CA VAL A 987 69.69 -19.27 -5.48
C VAL A 987 70.80 -19.82 -6.40
N PRO A 988 71.79 -18.99 -6.75
CA PRO A 988 72.78 -19.28 -7.78
C PRO A 988 73.91 -20.18 -7.27
N LYS A 989 74.28 -21.19 -8.07
CA LYS A 989 75.42 -22.08 -7.76
C LYS A 989 76.80 -21.42 -7.84
N ASN A 990 76.93 -20.26 -8.50
CA ASN A 990 78.13 -19.42 -8.44
C ASN A 990 77.79 -18.11 -7.70
N PRO A 991 78.44 -17.82 -6.56
CA PRO A 991 78.06 -16.71 -5.69
C PRO A 991 78.30 -15.31 -6.27
N SER A 992 78.93 -15.19 -7.44
CA SER A 992 79.11 -13.91 -8.14
C SER A 992 77.91 -13.48 -8.99
N PHE A 993 77.04 -14.41 -9.37
CA PHE A 993 75.94 -14.18 -10.32
C PHE A 993 74.58 -14.30 -9.65
N GLY A 994 73.65 -13.38 -9.86
CA GLY A 994 72.25 -13.55 -9.43
C GLY A 994 71.57 -12.25 -9.03
N ASN A 995 70.35 -12.36 -8.51
CA ASN A 995 69.62 -11.31 -7.83
C ASN A 995 70.25 -10.99 -6.47
N ARG A 996 70.07 -9.76 -5.96
CA ARG A 996 70.16 -9.51 -4.51
C ARG A 996 68.87 -9.96 -3.84
N GLU A 997 69.03 -10.83 -2.85
CA GLU A 997 67.96 -11.49 -2.08
C GLU A 997 68.44 -11.68 -0.65
N TRP A 998 67.55 -11.66 0.34
CA TRP A 998 67.87 -12.00 1.73
C TRP A 998 67.20 -13.32 2.14
N GLY A 999 67.89 -14.11 2.96
CA GLY A 999 67.36 -15.35 3.50
C GLY A 999 67.84 -15.60 4.93
N ILE A 1000 67.04 -16.33 5.71
CA ILE A 1000 67.29 -16.58 7.13
C ILE A 1000 66.90 -18.00 7.53
N ILE A 1001 67.79 -18.67 8.27
CA ILE A 1001 67.57 -20.00 8.86
C ILE A 1001 67.35 -19.81 10.36
N VAL A 1002 66.18 -20.22 10.86
CA VAL A 1002 65.79 -20.15 12.27
C VAL A 1002 65.63 -21.56 12.82
N ARG A 1003 66.56 -21.99 13.69
CA ARG A 1003 66.52 -23.32 14.30
C ARG A 1003 65.80 -23.26 15.64
N ASN A 1004 64.48 -23.17 15.57
CA ASN A 1004 63.60 -23.25 16.72
C ASN A 1004 62.29 -23.99 16.44
N LYS A 1005 61.98 -24.98 17.29
CA LYS A 1005 60.79 -25.82 17.15
C LYS A 1005 59.47 -25.03 17.17
N LYS A 1006 59.34 -23.97 17.98
CA LYS A 1006 58.08 -23.19 18.03
C LYS A 1006 57.83 -22.38 16.76
N VAL A 1007 58.89 -21.87 16.14
CA VAL A 1007 58.81 -21.18 14.84
C VAL A 1007 58.50 -22.21 13.74
N ALA A 1008 59.12 -23.40 13.81
CA ALA A 1008 58.82 -24.52 12.92
C ALA A 1008 57.36 -25.01 13.03
N ASP A 1009 56.84 -25.18 14.24
CA ASP A 1009 55.43 -25.57 14.47
C ASP A 1009 54.45 -24.56 13.85
N TYR A 1010 54.76 -23.26 13.87
CA TYR A 1010 53.93 -22.22 13.26
C TYR A 1010 53.92 -22.34 11.72
N PHE A 1011 55.10 -22.35 11.08
CA PHE A 1011 55.18 -22.46 9.61
C PHE A 1011 54.75 -23.84 9.09
N LEU A 1012 54.88 -24.90 9.90
CA LEU A 1012 54.33 -26.22 9.59
C LEU A 1012 52.80 -26.22 9.64
N LYS A 1013 52.19 -25.51 10.60
CA LYS A 1013 50.73 -25.34 10.64
C LYS A 1013 50.21 -24.60 9.40
N VAL A 1014 50.93 -23.56 8.97
CA VAL A 1014 50.65 -22.86 7.69
C VAL A 1014 50.74 -23.84 6.52
N PHE A 1015 51.87 -24.54 6.36
CA PHE A 1015 52.07 -25.48 5.26
C PHE A 1015 50.98 -26.57 5.22
N MET A 1016 50.58 -27.12 6.37
CA MET A 1016 49.58 -28.18 6.44
C MET A 1016 48.16 -27.72 6.11
N ASP A 1017 47.80 -26.48 6.48
CA ASP A 1017 46.53 -25.88 6.05
C ASP A 1017 46.54 -25.59 4.54
N ASP A 1018 47.68 -25.12 4.02
CA ASP A 1018 47.81 -24.79 2.61
C ASP A 1018 47.82 -26.02 1.70
N TRP A 1019 48.55 -27.05 2.11
CA TRP A 1019 48.67 -28.36 1.44
C TRP A 1019 47.36 -29.16 1.44
N ASN A 1020 46.47 -28.93 2.41
CA ASN A 1020 45.36 -29.83 2.78
C ASN A 1020 44.65 -30.46 1.55
N PRO A 1021 44.72 -31.79 1.36
CA PRO A 1021 44.14 -32.47 0.20
C PRO A 1021 42.61 -32.52 0.18
N ASP A 1022 41.94 -32.18 1.30
CA ASP A 1022 40.47 -32.06 1.34
C ASP A 1022 39.98 -30.74 0.70
N ARG A 1023 40.88 -29.77 0.45
CA ARG A 1023 40.59 -28.52 -0.26
C ARG A 1023 40.61 -28.76 -1.77
N ALA A 1024 39.54 -28.36 -2.47
CA ALA A 1024 39.40 -28.62 -3.90
C ALA A 1024 40.36 -27.81 -4.79
N ASP A 1025 40.95 -26.71 -4.29
CA ASP A 1025 42.00 -25.95 -4.98
C ASP A 1025 43.42 -26.51 -4.75
N SER A 1026 43.61 -27.48 -3.85
CA SER A 1026 44.86 -28.21 -3.67
C SER A 1026 44.87 -29.45 -4.57
N TYR A 1027 45.55 -29.40 -5.72
CA TYR A 1027 45.66 -30.53 -6.67
C TYR A 1027 46.90 -31.39 -6.38
N SER A 1028 46.84 -32.71 -6.62
CA SER A 1028 48.03 -33.56 -6.74
C SER A 1028 48.81 -33.23 -8.02
N ILE A 1029 50.08 -33.67 -8.09
CA ILE A 1029 50.81 -33.69 -9.37
C ILE A 1029 50.08 -34.51 -10.45
N ASP A 1030 49.36 -35.56 -10.04
CA ASP A 1030 48.57 -36.43 -10.92
C ASP A 1030 47.31 -35.73 -11.50
N ASP A 1031 46.87 -34.63 -10.88
CA ASP A 1031 45.65 -33.88 -11.24
C ASP A 1031 45.94 -32.71 -12.22
N ILE A 1032 47.21 -32.45 -12.56
CA ILE A 1032 47.67 -31.31 -13.37
C ILE A 1032 48.56 -31.76 -14.54
N ASP A 1033 48.35 -31.19 -15.74
CA ASP A 1033 49.14 -31.52 -16.92
C ASP A 1033 50.53 -30.85 -16.89
N LEU A 1034 51.50 -31.56 -16.33
CA LEU A 1034 52.92 -31.20 -16.37
C LEU A 1034 53.68 -31.91 -17.48
N THR A 1035 53.03 -32.27 -18.60
CA THR A 1035 53.73 -32.90 -19.74
C THR A 1035 54.69 -31.90 -20.42
N PRO A 1036 56.01 -32.16 -20.46
CA PRO A 1036 56.96 -31.30 -21.16
C PRO A 1036 57.13 -31.73 -22.63
N PRO A 1037 57.66 -30.86 -23.51
CA PRO A 1037 58.03 -31.24 -24.87
C PRO A 1037 59.12 -32.34 -24.86
N GLN A 1038 58.97 -33.37 -25.72
CA GLN A 1038 59.88 -34.52 -25.75
C GLN A 1038 61.35 -34.14 -26.04
N ASP A 1039 61.59 -33.05 -26.77
CA ASP A 1039 62.93 -32.57 -27.15
C ASP A 1039 63.48 -31.48 -26.20
N TYR A 1040 62.87 -31.25 -25.02
CA TYR A 1040 63.35 -30.21 -24.09
C TYR A 1040 64.57 -30.69 -23.26
N PHE A 1041 65.68 -29.96 -23.37
CA PHE A 1041 66.90 -30.22 -22.59
C PHE A 1041 67.05 -29.23 -21.42
N ILE A 1042 67.31 -29.76 -20.22
CA ILE A 1042 67.66 -28.93 -19.05
C ILE A 1042 69.05 -28.32 -19.25
N ASP A 1043 69.12 -26.99 -19.20
CA ASP A 1043 70.38 -26.25 -19.13
C ASP A 1043 71.05 -26.41 -17.75
N TYR A 1044 72.23 -27.04 -17.71
CA TYR A 1044 73.09 -27.13 -16.51
C TYR A 1044 74.30 -26.18 -16.56
N SER A 1045 74.30 -25.14 -17.41
CA SER A 1045 75.33 -24.11 -17.36
C SER A 1045 75.31 -23.36 -16.02
N ILE A 1046 76.49 -22.98 -15.55
CA ILE A 1046 76.68 -22.12 -14.38
C ILE A 1046 77.06 -20.74 -14.90
N SER A 1047 76.24 -19.73 -14.59
CA SER A 1047 76.50 -18.34 -14.98
C SER A 1047 77.48 -17.68 -14.02
N GLU A 1048 78.30 -16.74 -14.51
CA GLU A 1048 79.31 -16.02 -13.72
C GLU A 1048 79.02 -14.51 -13.68
N GLY A 1049 79.31 -13.88 -12.54
CA GLY A 1049 79.09 -12.47 -12.31
C GLY A 1049 80.21 -11.62 -12.89
N LYS A 1050 79.87 -10.77 -13.87
CA LYS A 1050 80.88 -9.94 -14.58
C LYS A 1050 81.49 -8.81 -13.73
N ASN A 1051 80.80 -8.34 -12.69
CA ASN A 1051 81.19 -7.16 -11.91
C ASN A 1051 81.01 -7.30 -10.38
N TYR A 1052 80.39 -8.37 -9.90
CA TYR A 1052 80.18 -8.58 -8.47
C TYR A 1052 81.21 -9.55 -7.88
N VAL A 1053 81.76 -9.17 -6.74
CA VAL A 1053 82.65 -10.01 -5.92
C VAL A 1053 81.87 -10.37 -4.66
N PRO A 1054 81.74 -11.66 -4.31
CA PRO A 1054 81.09 -12.07 -3.06
C PRO A 1054 81.84 -11.51 -1.86
N LEU A 1055 81.11 -10.90 -0.92
CA LEU A 1055 81.64 -10.31 0.30
C LEU A 1055 80.98 -10.87 1.57
N PHE A 1056 79.70 -11.22 1.48
CA PHE A 1056 78.90 -11.65 2.63
C PHE A 1056 78.91 -13.18 2.77
N LYS A 1057 79.35 -13.67 3.92
CA LYS A 1057 79.29 -15.10 4.27
C LYS A 1057 78.07 -15.39 5.14
N PRO A 1058 77.61 -16.66 5.25
CA PRO A 1058 76.58 -17.01 6.20
C PRO A 1058 77.09 -16.75 7.62
N LYS A 1059 76.25 -16.17 8.49
CA LYS A 1059 76.66 -15.84 9.86
C LYS A 1059 75.69 -16.41 10.87
N THR A 1060 76.23 -17.26 11.75
CA THR A 1060 75.47 -17.95 12.79
C THR A 1060 75.53 -17.19 14.11
N PHE A 1061 74.38 -17.04 14.76
CA PHE A 1061 74.19 -16.34 16.03
C PHE A 1061 73.47 -17.26 17.02
N ASN A 1062 74.04 -17.44 18.21
CA ASN A 1062 73.39 -18.09 19.34
C ASN A 1062 73.02 -17.03 20.37
N SER A 1063 71.73 -16.84 20.61
CA SER A 1063 71.21 -15.77 21.47
C SER A 1063 69.78 -16.04 21.90
N THR A 1064 69.17 -15.08 22.58
CA THR A 1064 67.71 -14.98 22.69
C THR A 1064 67.18 -14.04 21.60
N PHE A 1065 66.11 -14.47 20.96
CA PHE A 1065 65.50 -13.83 19.80
C PHE A 1065 64.00 -13.65 20.05
N THR A 1066 63.46 -12.58 19.49
CA THR A 1066 62.01 -12.37 19.33
C THR A 1066 61.68 -12.54 17.86
N ALA A 1067 60.77 -13.45 17.51
CA ALA A 1067 60.35 -13.70 16.14
C ALA A 1067 58.84 -13.50 15.96
N THR A 1068 58.43 -12.60 15.06
CA THR A 1068 57.04 -12.44 14.64
C THR A 1068 56.90 -12.94 13.20
N PRO A 1069 56.21 -14.06 12.94
CA PRO A 1069 55.86 -14.49 11.59
C PRO A 1069 54.97 -13.45 10.89
N VAL A 1070 55.23 -13.22 9.61
CA VAL A 1070 54.52 -12.29 8.75
C VAL A 1070 53.90 -13.08 7.62
N LEU A 1071 52.58 -13.09 7.50
CA LEU A 1071 51.84 -13.86 6.51
C LEU A 1071 50.89 -12.95 5.75
N SER A 1072 50.82 -13.08 4.43
CA SER A 1072 49.68 -12.55 3.67
C SER A 1072 48.67 -13.66 3.37
N PRO A 1073 47.36 -13.36 3.43
CA PRO A 1073 46.77 -12.07 3.79
C PRO A 1073 46.58 -11.88 5.30
N ASP A 1074 47.05 -12.80 6.15
CA ASP A 1074 46.64 -12.89 7.57
C ASP A 1074 47.09 -11.71 8.46
N THR A 1075 48.38 -11.37 8.44
CA THR A 1075 49.04 -10.49 9.43
C THR A 1075 49.98 -9.45 8.81
N SER A 1076 50.19 -9.47 7.50
CA SER A 1076 51.26 -8.72 6.84
C SER A 1076 51.06 -7.20 6.80
N GLU A 1077 49.84 -6.69 6.79
CA GLU A 1077 49.59 -5.25 6.94
C GLU A 1077 50.00 -4.80 8.35
N GLU A 1078 49.34 -5.31 9.40
CA GLU A 1078 49.57 -4.96 10.80
C GLU A 1078 51.05 -5.08 11.21
N THR A 1079 51.69 -6.24 10.99
CA THR A 1079 53.07 -6.49 11.42
C THR A 1079 54.11 -5.59 10.72
N ILE A 1080 53.93 -5.28 9.43
CA ILE A 1080 54.84 -4.38 8.70
C ILE A 1080 54.61 -2.92 9.12
N GLU A 1081 53.36 -2.52 9.35
CA GLU A 1081 53.04 -1.19 9.87
C GLU A 1081 53.60 -0.96 11.28
N GLU A 1082 53.43 -1.91 12.20
CA GLU A 1082 54.00 -1.84 13.55
C GLU A 1082 55.53 -1.74 13.51
N LEU A 1083 56.20 -2.53 12.66
CA LEU A 1083 57.65 -2.47 12.52
C LEU A 1083 58.11 -1.08 12.03
N ILE A 1084 57.44 -0.49 11.03
CA ILE A 1084 57.71 0.90 10.60
C ILE A 1084 57.46 1.88 11.76
N GLN A 1085 56.35 1.73 12.48
CA GLN A 1085 55.98 2.60 13.62
C GLN A 1085 56.93 2.47 14.82
N SER A 1086 57.58 1.32 15.00
CA SER A 1086 58.55 1.09 16.07
C SER A 1086 59.76 2.03 15.99
N ALA A 1087 60.23 2.36 14.78
CA ALA A 1087 61.50 3.04 14.50
C ALA A 1087 61.73 4.35 15.27
N LYS A 1088 62.95 4.55 15.76
CA LYS A 1088 63.41 5.70 16.56
C LYS A 1088 64.71 6.35 16.03
N LYS A 1089 65.37 5.77 15.02
CA LYS A 1089 66.63 6.25 14.42
C LYS A 1089 66.65 6.11 12.90
N CYS A 1090 66.46 4.91 12.38
CA CYS A 1090 66.55 4.65 10.93
C CYS A 1090 65.65 3.51 10.45
N ILE A 1091 65.24 3.60 9.18
CA ILE A 1091 64.51 2.58 8.44
C ILE A 1091 65.18 2.38 7.07
N TYR A 1092 65.59 1.16 6.78
CA TYR A 1092 66.22 0.76 5.53
C TYR A 1092 65.31 -0.26 4.83
N VAL A 1093 64.82 0.06 3.64
CA VAL A 1093 63.87 -0.79 2.88
C VAL A 1093 64.49 -1.17 1.55
N GLU A 1094 64.50 -2.46 1.23
CA GLU A 1094 64.94 -2.97 -0.07
C GLU A 1094 63.82 -3.82 -0.67
N GLN A 1095 63.29 -3.38 -1.81
CA GLN A 1095 62.09 -3.92 -2.43
C GLN A 1095 62.26 -4.04 -3.94
N LEU A 1096 61.82 -5.15 -4.53
CA LEU A 1096 61.67 -5.29 -5.98
C LEU A 1096 60.79 -4.15 -6.54
N TYR A 1097 59.61 -3.97 -5.96
CA TYR A 1097 58.76 -2.81 -6.22
C TYR A 1097 57.85 -2.43 -5.06
N ILE A 1098 57.48 -1.14 -5.04
CA ILE A 1098 56.51 -0.57 -4.11
C ILE A 1098 55.49 0.24 -4.94
N TYR A 1099 54.20 -0.03 -4.76
CA TYR A 1099 53.13 0.73 -5.44
C TYR A 1099 52.69 1.91 -4.56
N LEU A 1100 52.50 3.09 -5.17
CA LEU A 1100 52.16 4.32 -4.45
C LEU A 1100 50.77 4.29 -3.80
N GLU A 1101 49.81 3.64 -4.47
CA GLU A 1101 48.40 3.65 -4.12
C GLU A 1101 47.84 2.21 -4.11
N TRP A 1102 46.92 1.95 -3.18
CA TRP A 1102 46.06 0.76 -3.10
C TRP A 1102 44.62 1.25 -3.18
N ASN A 1103 43.78 0.71 -4.06
CA ASN A 1103 42.37 1.07 -4.25
C ASN A 1103 41.94 2.51 -3.84
N ASN A 1104 42.47 3.52 -4.54
CA ASN A 1104 42.21 4.96 -4.35
C ASN A 1104 42.68 5.59 -3.01
N ARG A 1105 43.45 4.89 -2.17
CA ARG A 1105 44.21 5.47 -1.04
C ARG A 1105 45.72 5.34 -1.26
N ILE A 1106 46.50 6.14 -0.55
CA ILE A 1106 47.96 5.98 -0.50
C ILE A 1106 48.29 4.65 0.23
N ASN A 1107 49.34 3.96 -0.22
CA ASN A 1107 49.88 2.78 0.43
C ASN A 1107 50.28 3.11 1.89
N PRO A 1108 49.72 2.44 2.91
CA PRO A 1108 49.97 2.79 4.32
C PRO A 1108 51.44 2.67 4.74
N PHE A 1109 52.19 1.73 4.15
CA PHE A 1109 53.62 1.61 4.42
C PHE A 1109 54.36 2.87 3.96
N ILE A 1110 54.02 3.42 2.79
CA ILE A 1110 54.56 4.70 2.29
C ILE A 1110 54.17 5.87 3.20
N GLU A 1111 52.90 5.96 3.60
CA GLU A 1111 52.44 7.02 4.50
C GLU A 1111 53.22 6.99 5.82
N LYS A 1112 53.43 5.80 6.40
CA LYS A 1112 54.15 5.62 7.65
C LYS A 1112 55.66 5.87 7.50
N LEU A 1113 56.30 5.51 6.37
CA LEU A 1113 57.67 5.93 6.04
C LEU A 1113 57.81 7.45 5.93
N VAL A 1114 56.88 8.12 5.23
CA VAL A 1114 56.87 9.58 5.06
C VAL A 1114 56.65 10.30 6.39
N ASN A 1115 55.76 9.78 7.23
CA ASN A 1115 55.53 10.31 8.57
C ASN A 1115 56.80 10.17 9.44
N LYS A 1116 57.54 9.06 9.31
CA LYS A 1116 58.83 8.85 10.00
C LYS A 1116 59.92 9.81 9.54
N SER A 1117 60.11 10.00 8.24
CA SER A 1117 61.06 10.99 7.70
C SER A 1117 60.73 12.41 8.21
N LYS A 1118 59.45 12.81 8.19
CA LYS A 1118 58.99 14.12 8.70
C LYS A 1118 59.24 14.32 10.21
N HIS A 1119 59.43 13.25 10.97
CA HIS A 1119 59.83 13.28 12.38
C HIS A 1119 61.35 13.10 12.61
N GLY A 1120 62.17 13.24 11.56
CA GLY A 1120 63.64 13.22 11.66
C GLY A 1120 64.26 11.81 11.74
N ILE A 1121 63.50 10.76 11.42
CA ILE A 1121 64.03 9.40 11.28
C ILE A 1121 64.69 9.26 9.91
N GLU A 1122 65.90 8.70 9.85
CA GLU A 1122 66.55 8.42 8.55
C GLU A 1122 65.77 7.33 7.81
N VAL A 1123 65.27 7.60 6.60
CA VAL A 1123 64.56 6.60 5.78
C VAL A 1123 65.22 6.49 4.41
N LYS A 1124 65.69 5.27 4.09
CA LYS A 1124 66.38 4.93 2.83
C LYS A 1124 65.69 3.76 2.14
N VAL A 1125 65.36 3.91 0.87
CA VAL A 1125 64.62 2.92 0.08
C VAL A 1125 65.38 2.56 -1.20
N ILE A 1126 65.70 1.28 -1.40
CA ILE A 1126 66.26 0.75 -2.65
C ILE A 1126 65.13 0.07 -3.44
N LEU A 1127 65.03 0.41 -4.74
CA LEU A 1127 64.05 -0.15 -5.68
C LEU A 1127 64.73 -0.66 -6.96
N ASN A 1128 64.16 -1.70 -7.56
CA ASN A 1128 64.63 -2.24 -8.85
C ASN A 1128 64.20 -1.36 -10.04
N TYR A 1129 65.02 -1.35 -11.08
CA TYR A 1129 64.63 -0.99 -12.45
C TYR A 1129 65.15 -2.05 -13.42
N ASN A 1130 64.24 -2.75 -14.08
CA ASN A 1130 64.51 -3.76 -15.09
C ASN A 1130 63.84 -3.33 -16.41
N PRO A 1131 64.54 -3.12 -17.53
CA PRO A 1131 63.92 -2.61 -18.76
C PRO A 1131 62.77 -3.48 -19.28
N ASP A 1132 62.78 -4.78 -18.99
CA ASP A 1132 61.73 -5.72 -19.40
C ASP A 1132 60.45 -5.58 -18.53
N TYR A 1133 60.57 -5.11 -17.28
CA TYR A 1133 59.47 -4.96 -16.33
C TYR A 1133 58.83 -3.55 -16.37
N LYS A 1134 58.33 -3.15 -17.55
CA LYS A 1134 57.78 -1.80 -17.81
C LYS A 1134 56.82 -1.30 -16.70
N THR A 1135 55.86 -2.13 -16.27
CA THR A 1135 54.82 -1.74 -15.29
C THR A 1135 55.39 -1.46 -13.90
N SER A 1136 56.28 -2.30 -13.38
CA SER A 1136 56.87 -2.09 -12.05
C SER A 1136 57.87 -0.93 -12.07
N ASN A 1137 58.58 -0.68 -13.19
CA ASN A 1137 59.42 0.51 -13.34
C ASN A 1137 58.59 1.81 -13.21
N GLU A 1138 57.42 1.85 -13.86
CA GLU A 1138 56.53 3.00 -13.80
C GLU A 1138 56.05 3.25 -12.37
N LYS A 1139 55.60 2.19 -11.68
CA LYS A 1139 55.15 2.25 -10.28
C LYS A 1139 56.29 2.61 -9.32
N ASN A 1140 57.49 2.06 -9.50
CA ASN A 1140 58.67 2.44 -8.72
C ASN A 1140 59.06 3.90 -8.93
N ASN A 1141 58.96 4.44 -10.16
CA ASN A 1141 59.24 5.85 -10.39
C ASN A 1141 58.14 6.77 -9.81
N GLN A 1142 56.86 6.39 -9.86
CA GLN A 1142 55.76 7.10 -9.19
C GLN A 1142 56.00 7.16 -7.67
N THR A 1143 56.28 6.01 -7.05
CA THR A 1143 56.61 5.90 -5.62
C THR A 1143 57.86 6.70 -5.25
N ARG A 1144 58.95 6.59 -6.03
CA ARG A 1144 60.19 7.35 -5.85
C ARG A 1144 59.94 8.85 -5.82
N GLN A 1145 59.24 9.38 -6.84
CA GLN A 1145 58.94 10.81 -6.94
C GLN A 1145 58.12 11.32 -5.74
N TYR A 1146 57.19 10.52 -5.24
CA TYR A 1146 56.42 10.85 -4.04
C TYR A 1146 57.28 10.84 -2.76
N LEU A 1147 58.11 9.81 -2.58
CA LEU A 1147 58.99 9.64 -1.42
C LEU A 1147 60.06 10.74 -1.35
N GLU A 1148 60.77 11.01 -2.46
CA GLU A 1148 61.77 12.09 -2.56
C GLU A 1148 61.16 13.46 -2.24
N LYS A 1149 59.98 13.76 -2.80
CA LYS A 1149 59.22 15.00 -2.53
C LYS A 1149 58.81 15.15 -1.06
N ASN A 1150 58.76 14.05 -0.31
CA ASN A 1150 58.41 14.03 1.12
C ASN A 1150 59.62 13.85 2.05
N GLY A 1151 60.86 13.91 1.54
CA GLY A 1151 62.08 13.85 2.35
C GLY A 1151 62.59 12.44 2.67
N VAL A 1152 62.13 11.41 1.95
CA VAL A 1152 62.69 10.05 2.04
C VAL A 1152 63.77 9.88 0.97
N GLU A 1153 64.94 9.36 1.35
CA GLU A 1153 65.99 9.04 0.40
C GLU A 1153 65.62 7.78 -0.39
N VAL A 1154 65.66 7.85 -1.73
CA VAL A 1154 65.35 6.71 -2.59
C VAL A 1154 66.45 6.49 -3.62
N LYS A 1155 66.77 5.22 -3.89
CA LYS A 1155 67.76 4.80 -4.86
C LYS A 1155 67.16 3.79 -5.83
N ILE A 1156 67.30 4.04 -7.13
CA ILE A 1156 67.01 3.07 -8.18
C ILE A 1156 68.27 2.26 -8.50
N PHE A 1157 68.11 0.94 -8.61
CA PHE A 1157 69.17 0.02 -8.99
C PHE A 1157 68.84 -0.63 -10.34
N TYR A 1158 69.76 -0.53 -11.30
CA TYR A 1158 69.55 -0.94 -12.68
C TYR A 1158 70.08 -2.36 -12.93
N THR A 1159 69.20 -3.26 -13.39
CA THR A 1159 69.53 -4.65 -13.75
C THR A 1159 70.62 -4.77 -14.80
N ASN A 1160 71.44 -5.83 -14.74
CA ASN A 1160 72.37 -6.27 -15.80
C ASN A 1160 73.50 -5.26 -16.20
N TRP A 1161 73.42 -4.00 -15.77
CA TRP A 1161 74.39 -2.93 -16.07
C TRP A 1161 75.25 -2.54 -14.86
N SER A 1162 75.11 -3.28 -13.75
CA SER A 1162 75.65 -2.95 -12.44
C SER A 1162 76.37 -4.18 -11.83
N TYR A 1163 75.77 -4.82 -10.83
CA TYR A 1163 76.34 -5.89 -10.02
C TYR A 1163 75.46 -7.15 -9.99
N PHE A 1164 74.13 -6.98 -9.93
CA PHE A 1164 73.15 -8.06 -9.80
C PHE A 1164 72.21 -8.13 -11.00
N THR A 1165 71.57 -9.28 -11.21
CA THR A 1165 70.52 -9.47 -12.22
C THR A 1165 69.30 -8.61 -11.90
N ASN A 1166 68.84 -8.60 -10.64
CA ASN A 1166 67.83 -7.68 -10.10
C ASN A 1166 68.17 -7.30 -8.64
N MET A 1167 67.63 -6.18 -8.16
CA MET A 1167 67.17 -6.11 -6.76
C MET A 1167 65.85 -6.86 -6.71
N HIS A 1168 65.80 -8.01 -6.03
CA HIS A 1168 64.57 -8.79 -5.93
C HIS A 1168 64.21 -9.12 -4.47
N ASN A 1169 65.00 -8.64 -3.51
CA ASN A 1169 64.69 -8.64 -2.09
C ASN A 1169 63.35 -7.95 -1.76
N LYS A 1170 62.76 -8.33 -0.62
CA LYS A 1170 61.59 -7.71 0.03
C LYS A 1170 61.86 -7.60 1.54
N GLY A 1171 62.92 -6.87 1.87
CA GLY A 1171 63.49 -6.77 3.21
C GLY A 1171 63.37 -5.37 3.80
N MET A 1172 63.38 -5.30 5.13
CA MET A 1172 63.43 -4.01 5.85
C MET A 1172 64.19 -4.14 7.17
N VAL A 1173 65.10 -3.21 7.47
CA VAL A 1173 65.80 -3.12 8.75
C VAL A 1173 65.36 -1.85 9.48
N VAL A 1174 65.12 -1.95 10.79
CA VAL A 1174 64.75 -0.83 11.67
C VAL A 1174 65.75 -0.71 12.82
N ASP A 1175 66.27 0.51 13.02
CA ASP A 1175 67.17 0.94 14.11
C ASP A 1175 68.45 0.11 14.31
N ASN A 1176 68.80 -0.78 13.36
CA ASN A 1176 69.76 -1.88 13.54
C ASN A 1176 69.40 -2.81 14.72
N ARG A 1177 68.11 -2.90 15.08
CA ARG A 1177 67.55 -3.76 16.13
C ARG A 1177 66.70 -4.89 15.56
N SER A 1178 65.90 -4.59 14.55
CA SER A 1178 64.89 -5.49 14.01
C SER A 1178 65.00 -5.60 12.50
N VAL A 1179 64.74 -6.78 11.93
CA VAL A 1179 64.77 -7.02 10.48
C VAL A 1179 63.60 -7.89 10.02
N LEU A 1180 62.95 -7.47 8.95
CA LEU A 1180 62.01 -8.24 8.13
C LEU A 1180 62.76 -8.91 6.97
N ILE A 1181 62.55 -10.22 6.82
CA ILE A 1181 62.88 -10.98 5.60
C ILE A 1181 61.55 -11.58 5.11
N SER A 1182 61.18 -11.38 3.85
CA SER A 1182 59.89 -11.82 3.31
C SER A 1182 59.86 -12.01 1.79
N SER A 1183 58.77 -12.59 1.30
CA SER A 1183 58.39 -12.59 -0.12
C SER A 1183 57.59 -11.36 -0.56
N ILE A 1184 57.13 -10.54 0.39
CA ILE A 1184 56.02 -9.58 0.26
C ILE A 1184 56.46 -8.30 -0.47
N ASN A 1185 56.11 -8.21 -1.76
CA ASN A 1185 56.21 -6.95 -2.49
C ASN A 1185 55.20 -5.94 -1.93
N TRP A 1186 55.55 -4.65 -1.80
CA TRP A 1186 54.65 -3.66 -1.18
C TRP A 1186 53.59 -3.12 -2.17
N ASN A 1187 52.64 -3.98 -2.50
CA ASN A 1187 51.46 -3.70 -3.31
C ASN A 1187 50.22 -4.36 -2.69
N GLU A 1188 49.03 -3.86 -3.03
CA GLU A 1188 47.76 -4.32 -2.46
C GLU A 1188 47.53 -5.83 -2.60
N ASN A 1189 47.86 -6.45 -3.74
CA ASN A 1189 47.58 -7.88 -3.95
C ASN A 1189 48.51 -8.77 -3.12
N SER A 1190 49.81 -8.44 -3.03
CA SER A 1190 50.73 -9.16 -2.14
C SER A 1190 50.35 -9.02 -0.67
N VAL A 1191 49.76 -7.90 -0.24
CA VAL A 1191 49.33 -7.74 1.17
C VAL A 1191 47.98 -8.40 1.44
N THR A 1192 47.01 -8.31 0.51
CA THR A 1192 45.59 -8.63 0.80
C THR A 1192 45.01 -9.83 0.05
N LYS A 1193 45.71 -10.43 -0.92
CA LYS A 1193 45.13 -11.46 -1.83
C LYS A 1193 46.04 -12.64 -2.16
N ASN A 1194 47.36 -12.48 -2.13
CA ASN A 1194 48.33 -13.57 -2.29
C ASN A 1194 48.50 -14.34 -0.97
N ARG A 1195 48.93 -15.61 -1.07
CA ARG A 1195 49.74 -16.21 0.00
C ARG A 1195 51.14 -15.58 -0.08
N GLU A 1196 51.66 -15.11 1.05
CA GLU A 1196 53.04 -14.65 1.16
C GLU A 1196 53.59 -15.06 2.54
N ALA A 1197 54.91 -15.15 2.66
CA ALA A 1197 55.58 -15.52 3.92
C ALA A 1197 56.75 -14.59 4.24
N GLY A 1198 56.99 -14.38 5.53
CA GLY A 1198 58.09 -13.58 6.05
C GLY A 1198 58.24 -13.73 7.55
N ILE A 1199 59.28 -13.11 8.09
CA ILE A 1199 59.57 -13.11 9.53
C ILE A 1199 60.25 -11.80 9.92
N ILE A 1200 59.82 -11.25 11.05
CA ILE A 1200 60.50 -10.17 11.74
C ILE A 1200 61.32 -10.78 12.87
N ILE A 1201 62.63 -10.54 12.89
CA ILE A 1201 63.50 -10.89 14.01
C ILE A 1201 63.93 -9.61 14.73
N GLU A 1202 63.59 -9.48 16.01
CA GLU A 1202 64.26 -8.51 16.89
C GLU A 1202 65.51 -9.15 17.51
N ASN A 1203 66.67 -8.76 16.98
CA ASN A 1203 67.98 -9.00 17.58
C ASN A 1203 69.01 -8.10 16.89
N GLY A 1204 69.76 -7.31 17.66
CA GLY A 1204 70.67 -6.30 17.12
C GLY A 1204 71.81 -6.86 16.26
N ASP A 1205 72.32 -8.05 16.58
CA ASP A 1205 73.41 -8.66 15.81
C ASP A 1205 72.93 -9.23 14.46
N VAL A 1206 71.71 -9.78 14.43
CA VAL A 1206 71.02 -10.25 13.22
C VAL A 1206 70.62 -9.06 12.34
N ALA A 1207 69.96 -8.05 12.90
CA ALA A 1207 69.55 -6.85 12.16
C ALA A 1207 70.75 -6.07 11.61
N LYS A 1208 71.85 -6.01 12.36
CA LYS A 1208 73.12 -5.40 11.90
C LYS A 1208 73.72 -6.10 10.69
N TYR A 1209 73.61 -7.44 10.56
CA TYR A 1209 74.10 -8.16 9.37
C TYR A 1209 73.42 -7.64 8.09
N TYR A 1210 72.09 -7.57 8.08
CA TYR A 1210 71.35 -7.07 6.93
C TYR A 1210 71.48 -5.54 6.75
N ALA A 1211 71.72 -4.79 7.83
CA ALA A 1211 72.10 -3.38 7.72
C ALA A 1211 73.46 -3.19 7.03
N GLU A 1212 74.44 -4.05 7.31
CA GLU A 1212 75.75 -4.03 6.65
C GLU A 1212 75.64 -4.38 5.15
N VAL A 1213 74.74 -5.31 4.78
CA VAL A 1213 74.36 -5.59 3.38
C VAL A 1213 73.70 -4.37 2.74
N PHE A 1214 72.61 -3.85 3.32
CA PHE A 1214 71.89 -2.70 2.79
C PHE A 1214 72.80 -1.48 2.62
N LEU A 1215 73.64 -1.16 3.61
CA LEU A 1215 74.57 -0.04 3.56
C LEU A 1215 75.79 -0.29 2.67
N HIS A 1216 76.04 -1.51 2.21
CA HIS A 1216 76.94 -1.79 1.10
C HIS A 1216 76.23 -1.51 -0.22
N ASP A 1217 75.06 -2.09 -0.43
CA ASP A 1217 74.33 -2.00 -1.70
C ASP A 1217 73.80 -0.57 -1.96
N TRP A 1218 73.54 0.21 -0.90
CA TRP A 1218 73.31 1.66 -0.95
C TRP A 1218 74.51 2.44 -1.51
N LYS A 1219 75.76 2.03 -1.22
CA LYS A 1219 76.98 2.71 -1.67
C LYS A 1219 77.40 2.37 -3.10
N LEU A 1220 76.95 1.24 -3.65
CA LEU A 1220 77.24 0.83 -5.04
C LEU A 1220 76.81 1.91 -6.04
N GLN A 1221 77.74 2.47 -6.81
CA GLN A 1221 77.43 3.52 -7.78
C GLN A 1221 76.95 2.94 -9.12
N PRO A 1222 76.00 3.57 -9.82
CA PRO A 1222 75.82 3.36 -11.24
C PRO A 1222 77.12 3.72 -11.98
N ARG A 1223 77.57 2.90 -12.92
CA ARG A 1223 78.69 3.29 -13.80
C ARG A 1223 78.20 4.35 -14.79
N GLU A 1224 79.00 5.40 -14.98
CA GLU A 1224 78.77 6.34 -16.09
C GLU A 1224 78.87 5.61 -17.43
N HIS A 1225 77.82 5.70 -18.25
CA HIS A 1225 77.82 5.09 -19.58
C HIS A 1225 78.51 6.01 -20.61
N ASN A 1226 79.83 6.15 -20.47
CA ASN A 1226 80.69 6.89 -21.40
C ASN A 1226 81.09 6.08 -22.65
N GLU A 1227 80.19 5.23 -23.16
CA GLU A 1227 80.34 4.54 -24.44
C GLU A 1227 79.18 4.83 -25.38
N ARG A 1228 79.46 5.51 -26.49
CA ARG A 1228 78.54 5.55 -27.65
C ARG A 1228 78.54 4.18 -28.30
N ILE A 1229 77.58 3.32 -27.97
CA ILE A 1229 77.39 2.04 -28.66
C ILE A 1229 77.00 2.32 -30.12
N HIS A 1230 77.98 2.22 -31.03
CA HIS A 1230 77.74 2.10 -32.46
C HIS A 1230 77.07 0.75 -32.75
N ILE A 1231 75.73 0.71 -32.69
CA ILE A 1231 74.97 -0.40 -33.26
C ILE A 1231 75.24 -0.41 -34.77
N SER A 1232 75.68 -1.56 -35.29
CA SER A 1232 76.10 -1.68 -36.69
C SER A 1232 74.90 -1.78 -37.64
N LEU A 1233 75.10 -1.37 -38.89
CA LEU A 1233 74.10 -1.45 -39.97
C LEU A 1233 73.79 -2.90 -40.44
N GLU A 1234 74.21 -3.91 -39.69
CA GLU A 1234 74.06 -5.33 -40.04
C GLU A 1234 72.71 -5.91 -39.63
N GLU A 1235 72.17 -5.54 -38.46
CA GLU A 1235 70.98 -6.21 -37.88
C GLU A 1235 69.71 -5.97 -38.71
N TYR A 1236 69.60 -4.79 -39.34
CA TYR A 1236 68.49 -4.46 -40.25
C TYR A 1236 68.47 -5.28 -41.55
N LYS A 1237 69.57 -5.99 -41.90
CA LYS A 1237 69.60 -6.82 -43.12
C LYS A 1237 68.56 -7.94 -43.11
N LYS A 1238 68.34 -8.62 -41.97
CA LYS A 1238 67.41 -9.76 -41.90
C LYS A 1238 65.94 -9.33 -42.07
N PRO A 1239 65.39 -8.35 -41.31
CA PRO A 1239 64.02 -7.88 -41.52
C PRO A 1239 63.78 -7.31 -42.93
N PHE A 1240 64.75 -6.55 -43.47
CA PHE A 1240 64.65 -5.98 -44.81
C PHE A 1240 64.64 -7.07 -45.90
N MET A 1241 65.49 -8.09 -45.79
CA MET A 1241 65.48 -9.25 -46.70
C MET A 1241 64.18 -10.04 -46.62
N ILE A 1242 63.59 -10.23 -45.43
CA ILE A 1242 62.29 -10.90 -45.28
C ILE A 1242 61.17 -10.09 -45.96
N ALA A 1243 61.10 -8.78 -45.73
CA ALA A 1243 60.15 -7.89 -46.39
C ALA A 1243 60.31 -7.89 -47.92
N LEU A 1244 61.56 -7.90 -48.41
CA LEU A 1244 61.88 -7.97 -49.83
C LEU A 1244 61.46 -9.32 -50.44
N ILE A 1245 61.69 -10.45 -49.76
CA ILE A 1245 61.27 -11.78 -50.20
C ILE A 1245 59.74 -11.89 -50.26
N PHE A 1246 59.02 -11.38 -49.26
CA PHE A 1246 57.54 -11.33 -49.30
C PHE A 1246 57.04 -10.43 -50.43
N GLY A 1247 57.63 -9.24 -50.62
CA GLY A 1247 57.29 -8.33 -51.71
C GLY A 1247 57.50 -8.96 -53.10
N ILE A 1248 58.65 -9.62 -53.32
CA ILE A 1248 58.96 -10.33 -54.57
C ILE A 1248 58.03 -11.52 -54.76
N THR A 1249 57.73 -12.28 -53.71
CA THR A 1249 56.81 -13.44 -53.78
C THR A 1249 55.39 -12.99 -54.15
N ILE A 1250 54.87 -11.94 -53.51
CA ILE A 1250 53.57 -11.36 -53.84
C ILE A 1250 53.57 -10.81 -55.27
N ALA A 1251 54.62 -10.10 -55.70
CA ALA A 1251 54.74 -9.61 -57.07
C ALA A 1251 54.79 -10.75 -58.12
N LEU A 1252 55.48 -11.85 -57.83
CA LEU A 1252 55.54 -13.03 -58.69
C LEU A 1252 54.19 -13.77 -58.74
N VAL A 1253 53.49 -13.93 -57.61
CA VAL A 1253 52.14 -14.50 -57.56
C VAL A 1253 51.15 -13.64 -58.35
N VAL A 1254 51.17 -12.32 -58.20
CA VAL A 1254 50.32 -11.38 -58.97
C VAL A 1254 50.67 -11.41 -60.47
N ARG A 1255 51.96 -11.56 -60.83
CA ARG A 1255 52.41 -11.67 -62.23
C ARG A 1255 51.98 -13.00 -62.87
N ASP A 1256 52.08 -14.11 -62.16
CA ASP A 1256 51.70 -15.42 -62.67
C ASP A 1256 50.17 -15.56 -62.76
N TRP A 1257 49.44 -15.06 -61.76
CA TRP A 1257 47.98 -14.97 -61.78
C TRP A 1257 47.46 -14.12 -62.96
N ARG A 1258 48.17 -13.04 -63.34
CA ARG A 1258 47.90 -12.24 -64.54
C ARG A 1258 48.30 -12.89 -65.87
N LYS A 1259 49.07 -13.97 -65.87
CA LYS A 1259 49.51 -14.69 -67.09
C LYS A 1259 48.74 -15.97 -67.39
N ARG A 1260 47.93 -16.45 -66.45
CA ARG A 1260 47.03 -17.58 -66.67
C ARG A 1260 45.70 -17.06 -67.20
N GLU A 1261 45.37 -17.38 -68.45
CA GLU A 1261 44.00 -17.29 -68.93
C GLU A 1261 43.18 -18.41 -68.25
N TRP A 1262 42.43 -18.04 -67.21
CA TRP A 1262 41.52 -18.95 -66.54
C TRP A 1262 40.27 -19.15 -67.40
N ARG A 1263 39.99 -20.40 -67.77
CA ARG A 1263 38.65 -20.87 -68.12
C ARG A 1263 37.93 -21.33 -66.85
#